data_AF-A0A7C8ETZ4-F1
#
_entry.id   AF-A0A7C8ETZ4-F1
#
_cell.length_a   1.000
_cell.length_b   1.000
_cell.length_c   1.000
_cell.angle_alpha   90.00
_cell.angle_beta   90.00
_cell.angle_gamma   90.00
#
_symmetry.space_group_name_H-M   'P 1'
#
loop_
_entity.id
_entity.type
_entity.pdbx_description
1 polymer ?
#
loop_
_entity_poly.entity_id
_entity_poly.type
_entity_poly.pdbx_seq_one_letter_code
_entity_poly.pdbx_strand_id
1 'polypeptide(L)'
;MFNKESLCTLCMFILTFVFYSSAHAKSVFAISNHSTSNVRVYDIIGAQINFQTQSSEMSPGAIDLAACFEEEVIFASFDGFNKIELINSKTLKYIKSIPVSPEMAGLVYSQTYNLLFSAERYGSNIHAYSYDPDTQSLTEEAVIELDNVSGIYGICLDEEDMLFYLCESESFVKYYDLQVQDNEPDLVYAGKVDIKLNSQSKIAVGATVYNDGAGTKYLYTTGYNHEAGGQQHNYVIRTSLTDPNETNGRVGVELDSRAVDADINLDTGYLYLTVYDNSLHVYDALSWTTDPDDCEYTDIDTEGYSGPAGVIVGSQYKTADKIGLFKEVDVVACVDPNDGITYTITVDPNYFDHQWVTVIDYLPKGVTFGGSNPNYDYQEHSYTWQLGALAATDDPVVLTLNVTVNQYAEPGGELTNIVYAESDVAIKTVAHETCINCWGEDIVYTDKFATGNNTGSNWANAYTDLQDALATAGKCGKVVWVTGGEYSPGDNTTDTFTIPDGVYVYGGLVGNEPGSYDPNDREFILQKTVLTGYIDEIYKNTYVVTMGNYTKLHGFTIEKADEHGVYGYGNNFSIYRSSIKDNDTGIRCVNGTVKVRWCAINNNIDDGIYHSGGGLLHIKNSDIFDNGWNGIFTYSSNAVVLNSNIHHNGWDKLNNYDNGLRFQSPGNNPTVRNCTIMRNEGNGISFSGSPSYKPDIYNCIFYNNNYHDDLTQFYGGLTAHYSSVTDPADPNSTDCTKYGDNNMKCDPKFAYININDHNLHLVSDSPCIDAGDDTDIGSTEVDIDAEDRIDNTDVDMGADEVSCTDDISNSLDWNGDGLVNDGEYDIFAKAWLSYDPDEYTGDDPNETLNWDPRCDLNNDDFINLVDFAVFGKEWLWQACWRESGTGIWMMGMGGGGAESMLLAEITAQASEIEAKPQAEPSIEEQIEQIKYFLDWLSEIKDEIDEDIWLNLSTSLEEMLKDLEDSY
;
A
#
# COMPACT_ATOMS: atom_id res chain seq x y z
N MET A 1 -37.58 -32.93 -7.03
CA MET A 1 -38.12 -33.78 -8.12
C MET A 1 -38.09 -32.96 -9.40
N PHE A 2 -37.00 -33.00 -10.15
CA PHE A 2 -36.92 -32.34 -11.45
C PHE A 2 -37.45 -33.28 -12.53
N ASN A 3 -38.36 -32.77 -13.35
CA ASN A 3 -39.17 -33.54 -14.28
C ASN A 3 -38.36 -33.90 -15.54
N LYS A 4 -38.45 -35.16 -16.00
CA LYS A 4 -37.67 -35.71 -17.13
C LYS A 4 -37.90 -34.99 -18.47
N GLU A 5 -38.94 -34.18 -18.60
CA GLU A 5 -39.24 -33.42 -19.81
C GLU A 5 -38.35 -32.17 -20.00
N SER A 6 -37.84 -31.57 -18.91
CA SER A 6 -36.90 -30.44 -19.00
C SER A 6 -35.50 -30.89 -19.46
N LEU A 7 -35.09 -32.12 -19.13
CA LEU A 7 -33.82 -32.69 -19.61
C LEU A 7 -33.87 -33.03 -21.11
N CYS A 8 -35.01 -33.51 -21.62
CA CYS A 8 -35.15 -33.79 -23.06
C CYS A 8 -35.20 -32.53 -23.93
N THR A 9 -35.70 -31.41 -23.39
CA THR A 9 -35.75 -30.13 -24.11
C THR A 9 -34.37 -29.46 -24.14
N LEU A 10 -33.61 -29.55 -23.04
CA LEU A 10 -32.21 -29.12 -22.98
C LEU A 10 -31.31 -30.00 -23.88
N CYS A 11 -31.52 -31.33 -23.89
CA CYS A 11 -30.81 -32.22 -24.81
C CYS A 11 -31.20 -31.99 -26.28
N MET A 12 -32.45 -31.63 -26.62
CA MET A 12 -32.81 -31.30 -28.01
C MET A 12 -32.27 -29.95 -28.47
N PHE A 13 -32.14 -28.96 -27.57
CA PHE A 13 -31.45 -27.70 -27.86
C PHE A 13 -29.94 -27.90 -28.07
N ILE A 14 -29.30 -28.78 -27.28
CA ILE A 14 -27.90 -29.14 -27.46
C ILE A 14 -27.70 -30.01 -28.72
N LEU A 15 -28.61 -30.94 -29.03
CA LEU A 15 -28.50 -31.82 -30.21
C LEU A 15 -28.79 -31.13 -31.56
N THR A 16 -29.39 -29.94 -31.59
CA THR A 16 -29.58 -29.19 -32.85
C THR A 16 -28.41 -28.27 -33.19
N PHE A 17 -27.51 -27.99 -32.24
CA PHE A 17 -26.24 -27.28 -32.50
C PHE A 17 -25.08 -28.23 -32.88
N VAL A 18 -25.17 -29.53 -32.56
CA VAL A 18 -24.01 -30.44 -32.66
C VAL A 18 -23.76 -31.02 -34.07
N PHE A 19 -24.56 -30.69 -35.11
CA PHE A 19 -24.25 -31.14 -36.49
C PHE A 19 -24.55 -30.11 -37.59
N TYR A 20 -24.13 -28.87 -37.37
CA TYR A 20 -23.64 -28.04 -38.47
C TYR A 20 -22.26 -27.53 -38.07
N SER A 21 -21.20 -28.19 -38.55
CA SER A 21 -19.88 -27.58 -38.61
C SER A 21 -19.94 -26.47 -39.68
N SER A 22 -20.50 -25.32 -39.33
CA SER A 22 -20.21 -24.10 -40.07
C SER A 22 -18.75 -23.79 -39.77
N ALA A 23 -17.87 -23.93 -40.77
CA ALA A 23 -16.50 -23.44 -40.67
C ALA A 23 -16.57 -21.97 -40.21
N HIS A 24 -16.14 -21.69 -38.98
CA HIS A 24 -16.03 -20.33 -38.51
C HIS A 24 -14.95 -19.64 -39.35
N ALA A 25 -15.17 -18.37 -39.71
CA ALA A 25 -14.15 -17.60 -40.41
C ALA A 25 -12.86 -17.54 -39.55
N LYS A 26 -11.72 -17.57 -40.23
CA LYS A 26 -10.38 -17.55 -39.62
C LYS A 26 -9.56 -16.36 -40.13
N SER A 27 -8.57 -15.97 -39.34
CA SER A 27 -7.60 -14.95 -39.67
C SER A 27 -6.17 -15.46 -39.53
N VAL A 28 -5.25 -14.83 -40.25
CA VAL A 28 -3.80 -15.06 -40.12
C VAL A 28 -3.22 -13.90 -39.34
N PHE A 29 -2.42 -14.19 -38.32
CA PHE A 29 -1.68 -13.22 -37.53
C PHE A 29 -0.19 -13.46 -37.74
N ALA A 30 0.54 -12.44 -38.18
CA ALA A 30 1.96 -12.58 -38.50
C ALA A 30 2.77 -11.43 -37.94
N ILE A 31 3.88 -11.73 -37.28
CA ILE A 31 4.87 -10.72 -36.89
C ILE A 31 5.48 -10.17 -38.19
N SER A 32 5.21 -8.90 -38.48
CA SER A 32 5.64 -8.30 -39.75
C SER A 32 6.96 -7.56 -39.65
N ASN A 33 7.34 -7.11 -38.45
CA ASN A 33 8.55 -6.33 -38.25
C ASN A 33 9.24 -6.69 -36.93
N HIS A 34 10.43 -7.28 -37.00
CA HIS A 34 11.19 -7.68 -35.82
C HIS A 34 11.60 -6.50 -34.91
N SER A 35 11.74 -5.28 -35.46
CA SER A 35 12.21 -4.12 -34.69
C SER A 35 11.10 -3.40 -33.93
N THR A 36 9.85 -3.56 -34.33
CA THR A 36 8.67 -2.96 -33.68
C THR A 36 7.67 -4.01 -33.18
N SER A 37 7.91 -5.27 -33.55
CA SER A 37 7.13 -6.45 -33.23
C SER A 37 5.64 -6.30 -33.50
N ASN A 38 5.29 -5.55 -34.55
CA ASN A 38 3.89 -5.42 -34.96
C ASN A 38 3.38 -6.76 -35.48
N VAL A 39 2.21 -7.17 -35.00
CA VAL A 39 1.46 -8.31 -35.51
C VAL A 39 0.44 -7.79 -36.52
N ARG A 40 0.62 -8.11 -37.80
CA ARG A 40 -0.36 -7.84 -38.87
C ARG A 40 -1.39 -8.94 -38.89
N VAL A 41 -2.64 -8.58 -39.20
CA VAL A 41 -3.73 -9.55 -39.31
C VAL A 41 -4.45 -9.46 -40.65
N TYR A 42 -4.85 -10.64 -41.14
CA TYR A 42 -5.42 -10.84 -42.47
C TYR A 42 -6.74 -11.60 -42.38
N ASP A 43 -7.74 -11.15 -43.13
CA ASP A 43 -8.93 -11.95 -43.43
C ASP A 43 -8.58 -13.00 -44.49
N ILE A 44 -9.06 -14.24 -44.31
CA ILE A 44 -8.89 -15.33 -45.27
C ILE A 44 -10.11 -15.39 -46.19
N ILE A 45 -9.93 -15.18 -47.50
CA ILE A 45 -10.99 -15.32 -48.50
C ILE A 45 -10.57 -16.34 -49.56
N GLY A 46 -10.97 -17.60 -49.35
CA GLY A 46 -10.53 -18.71 -50.19
C GLY A 46 -9.01 -18.87 -50.09
N ALA A 47 -8.31 -18.78 -51.23
CA ALA A 47 -6.85 -18.87 -51.31
C ALA A 47 -6.13 -17.51 -51.19
N GLN A 48 -6.82 -16.45 -50.78
CA GLN A 48 -6.29 -15.08 -50.71
C GLN A 48 -6.30 -14.55 -49.28
N ILE A 49 -5.34 -13.67 -48.98
CA ILE A 49 -5.23 -12.95 -47.72
C ILE A 49 -5.48 -11.44 -47.93
N ASN A 50 -6.33 -10.85 -47.10
CA ASN A 50 -6.63 -9.42 -47.17
C ASN A 50 -6.22 -8.75 -45.86
N PHE A 51 -5.18 -7.91 -45.93
CA PHE A 51 -4.71 -7.13 -44.78
C PHE A 51 -5.86 -6.32 -44.17
N GLN A 52 -6.03 -6.45 -42.85
CA GLN A 52 -7.03 -5.69 -42.09
C GLN A 52 -6.37 -4.55 -41.32
N THR A 53 -5.46 -4.89 -40.41
CA THR A 53 -4.77 -3.94 -39.54
C THR A 53 -3.52 -4.58 -38.92
N GLN A 54 -2.85 -3.84 -38.04
CA GLN A 54 -1.73 -4.33 -37.25
C GLN A 54 -1.81 -3.85 -35.80
N SER A 55 -1.22 -4.60 -34.87
CA SER A 55 -1.12 -4.22 -33.46
C SER A 55 -0.33 -2.92 -33.28
N SER A 56 -0.50 -2.26 -32.12
CA SER A 56 0.45 -1.24 -31.67
C SER A 56 1.88 -1.80 -31.57
N GLU A 57 2.87 -0.90 -31.54
CA GLU A 57 4.27 -1.32 -31.34
C GLU A 57 4.40 -2.05 -30.00
N MET A 58 4.98 -3.24 -30.08
CA MET A 58 5.42 -4.01 -28.91
C MET A 58 6.90 -3.71 -28.67
N SER A 59 7.48 -4.37 -27.68
CA SER A 59 8.93 -4.32 -27.53
C SER A 59 9.64 -4.85 -28.79
N PRO A 60 10.85 -4.39 -29.10
CA PRO A 60 11.61 -4.96 -30.22
C PRO A 60 11.97 -6.43 -29.94
N GLY A 61 11.95 -7.27 -30.97
CA GLY A 61 12.55 -8.60 -30.94
C GLY A 61 11.57 -9.77 -30.82
N ALA A 62 10.27 -9.60 -31.07
CA ALA A 62 9.34 -10.73 -31.06
C ALA A 62 9.74 -11.82 -32.08
N ILE A 63 9.72 -13.08 -31.64
CA ILE A 63 10.20 -14.24 -32.40
C ILE A 63 9.05 -15.13 -32.86
N ASP A 64 8.16 -15.50 -31.95
CA ASP A 64 7.13 -16.51 -32.21
C ASP A 64 5.78 -16.09 -31.61
N LEU A 65 4.70 -16.72 -32.09
CA LEU A 65 3.34 -16.49 -31.64
C LEU A 65 2.66 -17.80 -31.22
N ALA A 66 1.87 -17.75 -30.15
CA ALA A 66 0.86 -18.76 -29.85
C ALA A 66 -0.42 -18.06 -29.40
N ALA A 67 -1.57 -18.73 -29.43
CA ALA A 67 -2.82 -18.09 -29.03
C ALA A 67 -3.76 -19.05 -28.29
N CYS A 68 -4.43 -18.49 -27.29
CA CYS A 68 -5.66 -19.03 -26.74
C CYS A 68 -6.81 -18.12 -27.19
N PHE A 69 -7.50 -18.53 -28.26
CA PHE A 69 -8.58 -17.71 -28.83
C PHE A 69 -9.85 -17.70 -27.98
N GLU A 70 -10.06 -18.72 -27.15
CA GLU A 70 -11.17 -18.76 -26.18
C GLU A 70 -11.01 -17.67 -25.11
N GLU A 71 -9.79 -17.53 -24.59
CA GLU A 71 -9.42 -16.48 -23.62
C GLU A 71 -8.96 -15.17 -24.30
N GLU A 72 -9.23 -15.02 -25.60
CA GLU A 72 -8.95 -13.82 -26.39
C GLU A 72 -7.50 -13.30 -26.34
N VAL A 73 -6.50 -14.18 -26.27
CA VAL A 73 -5.09 -13.79 -26.08
C VAL A 73 -4.15 -14.41 -27.12
N ILE A 74 -3.18 -13.61 -27.57
CA ILE A 74 -2.00 -14.01 -28.34
C ILE A 74 -0.77 -13.75 -27.46
N PHE A 75 0.07 -14.76 -27.33
CA PHE A 75 1.36 -14.73 -26.64
C PHE A 75 2.47 -14.50 -27.66
N ALA A 76 3.41 -13.62 -27.33
CA ALA A 76 4.61 -13.38 -28.13
C ALA A 76 5.87 -13.58 -27.27
N SER A 77 6.83 -14.34 -27.79
CA SER A 77 8.17 -14.52 -27.19
C SER A 77 9.18 -13.54 -27.78
N PHE A 78 10.28 -13.24 -27.07
CA PHE A 78 11.21 -12.16 -27.44
C PHE A 78 12.69 -12.58 -27.42
N ASP A 79 13.43 -12.13 -28.43
CA ASP A 79 14.88 -12.29 -28.55
C ASP A 79 15.63 -11.26 -27.69
N GLY A 80 16.51 -11.76 -26.82
CA GLY A 80 17.32 -10.95 -25.92
C GLY A 80 16.58 -10.40 -24.70
N PHE A 81 15.35 -10.87 -24.42
CA PHE A 81 14.56 -10.44 -23.27
C PHE A 81 13.86 -11.61 -22.55
N ASN A 82 13.91 -11.58 -21.22
CA ASN A 82 13.30 -12.53 -20.31
C ASN A 82 11.80 -12.20 -20.09
N LYS A 83 10.98 -12.35 -21.13
CA LYS A 83 9.55 -12.00 -21.09
C LYS A 83 8.69 -12.67 -22.16
N ILE A 84 7.39 -12.69 -21.90
CA ILE A 84 6.31 -12.94 -22.87
C ILE A 84 5.40 -11.71 -22.86
N GLU A 85 5.00 -11.20 -24.04
CA GLU A 85 4.02 -10.11 -24.14
C GLU A 85 2.68 -10.65 -24.66
N LEU A 86 1.60 -10.06 -24.15
CA LEU A 86 0.23 -10.45 -24.43
C LEU A 86 -0.46 -9.40 -25.31
N ILE A 87 -1.14 -9.86 -26.36
CA ILE A 87 -2.01 -9.04 -27.22
C ILE A 87 -3.40 -9.66 -27.21
N ASN A 88 -4.46 -8.85 -27.17
CA ASN A 88 -5.83 -9.35 -27.29
C ASN A 88 -6.09 -9.81 -28.75
N SER A 89 -6.48 -11.08 -28.93
CA SER A 89 -6.62 -11.71 -30.25
C SER A 89 -7.78 -11.13 -31.07
N LYS A 90 -8.81 -10.59 -30.42
CA LYS A 90 -9.97 -9.97 -31.07
C LYS A 90 -9.70 -8.54 -31.54
N THR A 91 -8.98 -7.74 -30.74
CA THR A 91 -8.83 -6.29 -30.95
C THR A 91 -7.42 -5.85 -31.37
N LEU A 92 -6.42 -6.74 -31.22
CA LEU A 92 -4.98 -6.47 -31.40
C LEU A 92 -4.40 -5.38 -30.49
N LYS A 93 -5.09 -5.05 -29.40
CA LYS A 93 -4.56 -4.15 -28.39
C LYS A 93 -3.56 -4.89 -27.50
N TYR A 94 -2.44 -4.25 -27.22
CA TYR A 94 -1.49 -4.69 -26.21
C TYR A 94 -2.16 -4.82 -24.84
N ILE A 95 -1.89 -5.92 -24.14
CA ILE A 95 -2.42 -6.20 -22.80
C ILE A 95 -1.33 -5.91 -21.77
N LYS A 96 -0.25 -6.70 -21.75
CA LYS A 96 0.77 -6.66 -20.69
C LYS A 96 2.07 -7.36 -21.10
N SER A 97 3.16 -7.05 -20.42
CA SER A 97 4.43 -7.80 -20.46
C SER A 97 4.58 -8.61 -19.17
N ILE A 98 4.85 -9.90 -19.32
CA ILE A 98 5.04 -10.84 -18.21
C ILE A 98 6.52 -11.25 -18.18
N PRO A 99 7.25 -10.99 -17.08
CA PRO A 99 8.62 -11.46 -16.93
C PRO A 99 8.63 -12.98 -16.81
N VAL A 100 9.51 -13.64 -17.56
CA VAL A 100 9.77 -15.10 -17.48
C VAL A 100 11.27 -15.33 -17.50
N SER A 101 11.77 -16.41 -16.91
CA SER A 101 13.20 -16.73 -16.92
C SER A 101 13.39 -18.23 -17.08
N PRO A 102 14.25 -18.70 -17.99
CA PRO A 102 15.18 -17.95 -18.86
C PRO A 102 14.52 -17.28 -20.07
N GLU A 103 15.32 -16.84 -21.05
CA GLU A 103 14.82 -16.28 -22.33
C GLU A 103 14.05 -17.36 -23.12
N MET A 104 12.88 -17.00 -23.63
CA MET A 104 11.95 -17.90 -24.29
C MET A 104 11.96 -17.75 -25.82
N ALA A 105 11.78 -18.86 -26.54
CA ALA A 105 11.81 -18.94 -28.00
C ALA A 105 10.48 -19.46 -28.56
N GLY A 106 10.46 -20.65 -29.17
CA GLY A 106 9.26 -21.17 -29.83
C GLY A 106 8.09 -21.33 -28.87
N LEU A 107 6.87 -21.07 -29.34
CA LEU A 107 5.64 -21.10 -28.57
C LEU A 107 4.62 -22.05 -29.20
N VAL A 108 3.88 -22.78 -28.37
CA VAL A 108 2.65 -23.47 -28.78
C VAL A 108 1.68 -23.53 -27.62
N TYR A 109 0.40 -23.29 -27.88
CA TYR A 109 -0.64 -23.37 -26.86
C TYR A 109 -1.46 -24.65 -27.06
N SER A 110 -1.61 -25.45 -26.00
CA SER A 110 -2.52 -26.58 -26.00
C SER A 110 -3.90 -26.16 -25.48
N GLN A 111 -4.90 -26.21 -26.36
CA GLN A 111 -6.31 -26.00 -26.00
C GLN A 111 -6.86 -27.17 -25.17
N THR A 112 -6.30 -28.37 -25.37
CA THR A 112 -6.77 -29.56 -24.63
C THR A 112 -6.39 -29.50 -23.15
N TYR A 113 -5.21 -28.97 -22.83
CA TYR A 113 -4.70 -28.90 -21.45
C TYR A 113 -4.68 -27.49 -20.87
N ASN A 114 -5.03 -26.47 -21.66
CA ASN A 114 -4.94 -25.04 -21.29
C ASN A 114 -3.54 -24.62 -20.83
N LEU A 115 -2.51 -25.10 -21.55
CA LEU A 115 -1.11 -24.84 -21.23
C LEU A 115 -0.39 -24.17 -22.40
N LEU A 116 0.35 -23.10 -22.11
CA LEU A 116 1.32 -22.50 -23.02
C LEU A 116 2.66 -23.21 -22.84
N PHE A 117 3.15 -23.85 -23.88
CA PHE A 117 4.50 -24.40 -23.92
C PHE A 117 5.44 -23.42 -24.62
N SER A 118 6.62 -23.26 -24.04
CA SER A 118 7.67 -22.40 -24.56
C SER A 118 9.02 -23.10 -24.51
N ALA A 119 9.78 -23.01 -25.59
CA ALA A 119 11.14 -23.53 -25.62
C ALA A 119 12.14 -22.54 -25.01
N GLU A 120 13.10 -23.04 -24.22
CA GLU A 120 14.23 -22.22 -23.76
C GLU A 120 15.12 -21.83 -24.94
N ARG A 121 15.38 -20.53 -25.07
CA ARG A 121 16.29 -19.99 -26.09
C ARG A 121 17.71 -20.47 -25.82
N TYR A 122 18.31 -21.13 -26.81
CA TYR A 122 19.65 -21.73 -26.72
C TYR A 122 19.80 -22.87 -25.69
N GLY A 123 18.71 -23.29 -25.06
CA GLY A 123 18.66 -24.40 -24.11
C GLY A 123 18.09 -25.69 -24.70
N SER A 124 17.76 -26.62 -23.82
CA SER A 124 17.15 -27.92 -24.13
C SER A 124 15.81 -28.15 -23.43
N ASN A 125 15.31 -27.16 -22.71
CA ASN A 125 14.15 -27.31 -21.84
C ASN A 125 12.88 -26.76 -22.49
N ILE A 126 11.74 -27.36 -22.14
CA ILE A 126 10.40 -26.84 -22.44
C ILE A 126 9.77 -26.39 -21.13
N HIS A 127 9.31 -25.15 -21.10
CA HIS A 127 8.58 -24.57 -19.98
C HIS A 127 7.08 -24.62 -20.29
N ALA A 128 6.27 -25.06 -19.32
CA ALA A 128 4.82 -25.09 -19.43
C ALA A 128 4.21 -24.09 -18.46
N TYR A 129 3.30 -23.25 -18.97
CA TYR A 129 2.64 -22.22 -18.18
C TYR A 129 1.12 -22.36 -18.25
N SER A 130 0.45 -22.25 -17.11
CA SER A 130 -0.98 -21.98 -17.07
C SER A 130 -1.22 -20.48 -17.22
N TYR A 131 -2.32 -20.11 -17.88
CA TYR A 131 -2.73 -18.72 -18.06
C TYR A 131 -4.00 -18.44 -17.25
N ASP A 132 -3.94 -17.41 -16.40
CA ASP A 132 -5.10 -16.91 -15.67
C ASP A 132 -5.65 -15.65 -16.39
N PRO A 133 -6.84 -15.73 -17.00
CA PRO A 133 -7.43 -14.60 -17.73
C PRO A 133 -7.88 -13.45 -16.82
N ASP A 134 -8.23 -13.73 -15.56
CA ASP A 134 -8.73 -12.70 -14.62
C ASP A 134 -7.57 -11.81 -14.13
N THR A 135 -6.43 -12.42 -13.83
CA THR A 135 -5.23 -11.70 -13.36
C THR A 135 -4.25 -11.35 -14.49
N GLN A 136 -4.48 -11.88 -15.70
CA GLN A 136 -3.60 -11.74 -16.87
C GLN A 136 -2.15 -12.12 -16.53
N SER A 137 -2.00 -13.28 -15.89
CA SER A 137 -0.72 -13.79 -15.40
C SER A 137 -0.41 -15.18 -15.94
N LEU A 138 0.89 -15.52 -15.97
CA LEU A 138 1.36 -16.85 -16.30
C LEU A 138 1.99 -17.48 -15.06
N THR A 139 1.59 -18.71 -14.75
CA THR A 139 2.20 -19.52 -13.67
C THR A 139 2.96 -20.67 -14.32
N GLU A 140 4.25 -20.81 -13.99
CA GLU A 140 5.07 -21.93 -14.48
C GLU A 140 4.68 -23.22 -13.75
N GLU A 141 4.10 -24.16 -14.49
CA GLU A 141 3.63 -25.44 -13.96
C GLU A 141 4.73 -26.50 -14.00
N ALA A 142 5.58 -26.46 -15.03
CA ALA A 142 6.68 -27.42 -15.18
C ALA A 142 7.82 -26.91 -16.05
N VAL A 143 9.01 -27.43 -15.77
CA VAL A 143 10.20 -27.34 -16.63
C VAL A 143 10.59 -28.77 -17.03
N ILE A 144 10.45 -29.07 -18.32
CA ILE A 144 10.67 -30.39 -18.88
C ILE A 144 12.05 -30.42 -19.53
N GLU A 145 12.98 -31.15 -18.90
CA GLU A 145 14.34 -31.31 -19.40
C GLU A 145 14.41 -32.38 -20.50
N LEU A 146 14.82 -32.02 -21.71
CA LEU A 146 14.93 -32.97 -22.81
C LEU A 146 16.37 -33.43 -23.05
N ASP A 147 16.56 -34.75 -22.97
CA ASP A 147 17.86 -35.37 -23.24
C ASP A 147 18.27 -35.29 -24.71
N ASN A 148 19.57 -35.03 -24.94
CA ASN A 148 20.21 -35.02 -26.26
C ASN A 148 19.59 -34.02 -27.26
N VAL A 149 19.09 -32.89 -26.79
CA VAL A 149 18.61 -31.79 -27.64
C VAL A 149 19.69 -30.72 -27.80
N SER A 150 19.91 -30.26 -29.03
CA SER A 150 20.95 -29.28 -29.38
C SER A 150 20.32 -27.96 -29.83
N GLY A 151 19.74 -27.22 -28.88
CA GLY A 151 19.10 -25.94 -29.12
C GLY A 151 17.77 -26.08 -29.87
N ILE A 152 16.70 -25.55 -29.30
CA ILE A 152 15.35 -25.63 -29.86
C ILE A 152 15.10 -24.38 -30.72
N TYR A 153 14.69 -24.56 -31.97
CA TYR A 153 14.39 -23.47 -32.89
C TYR A 153 12.89 -23.21 -33.04
N GLY A 154 12.08 -24.26 -33.02
CA GLY A 154 10.64 -24.16 -33.18
C GLY A 154 9.96 -25.42 -32.64
N ILE A 155 8.72 -25.27 -32.20
CA ILE A 155 7.91 -26.33 -31.61
C ILE A 155 6.52 -26.30 -32.24
N CYS A 156 5.86 -27.45 -32.34
CA CYS A 156 4.44 -27.49 -32.69
C CYS A 156 3.76 -28.70 -32.07
N LEU A 157 2.43 -28.64 -31.97
CA LEU A 157 1.63 -29.66 -31.30
C LEU A 157 0.57 -30.20 -32.28
N ASP A 158 0.55 -31.51 -32.46
CA ASP A 158 -0.61 -32.21 -33.01
C ASP A 158 -1.56 -32.52 -31.86
N GLU A 159 -2.59 -31.69 -31.69
CA GLU A 159 -3.58 -31.87 -30.64
C GLU A 159 -4.47 -33.12 -30.83
N GLU A 160 -4.57 -33.66 -32.04
CA GLU A 160 -5.42 -34.84 -32.29
C GLU A 160 -4.77 -36.11 -31.72
N ASP A 161 -3.45 -36.24 -31.87
CA ASP A 161 -2.67 -37.39 -31.37
C ASP A 161 -1.87 -37.09 -30.11
N MET A 162 -1.91 -35.85 -29.61
CA MET A 162 -1.07 -35.33 -28.52
C MET A 162 0.43 -35.53 -28.76
N LEU A 163 0.89 -35.30 -30.00
CA LEU A 163 2.31 -35.41 -30.35
C LEU A 163 2.95 -34.02 -30.44
N PHE A 164 3.99 -33.82 -29.63
CA PHE A 164 4.76 -32.60 -29.57
C PHE A 164 6.00 -32.72 -30.46
N TYR A 165 6.13 -31.86 -31.47
CA TYR A 165 7.23 -31.85 -32.42
C TYR A 165 8.24 -30.77 -32.09
N LEU A 166 9.53 -31.10 -32.22
CA LEU A 166 10.64 -30.24 -31.84
C LEU A 166 11.65 -30.13 -32.98
N CYS A 167 11.89 -28.90 -33.42
CA CYS A 167 12.89 -28.53 -34.41
C CYS A 167 14.20 -28.13 -33.72
N GLU A 168 15.31 -28.79 -34.08
CA GLU A 168 16.64 -28.52 -33.53
C GLU A 168 17.69 -28.44 -34.66
N SER A 169 18.97 -28.29 -34.33
CA SER A 169 20.06 -28.20 -35.31
C SER A 169 20.36 -29.49 -36.10
N GLU A 170 19.49 -30.50 -36.03
CA GLU A 170 19.66 -31.81 -36.65
C GLU A 170 18.83 -31.94 -37.94
N SER A 171 19.14 -32.98 -38.73
CA SER A 171 18.44 -33.24 -40.01
C SER A 171 17.15 -34.07 -39.89
N PHE A 172 16.50 -33.97 -38.74
CA PHE A 172 15.26 -34.64 -38.40
C PHE A 172 14.50 -33.78 -37.37
N VAL A 173 13.19 -33.96 -37.30
CA VAL A 173 12.34 -33.39 -36.25
C VAL A 173 12.07 -34.48 -35.23
N LYS A 174 12.36 -34.22 -33.96
CA LYS A 174 11.98 -35.16 -32.87
C LYS A 174 10.51 -34.97 -32.54
N TYR A 175 9.85 -36.03 -32.08
CA TYR A 175 8.52 -35.91 -31.52
C TYR A 175 8.37 -36.72 -30.24
N TYR A 176 7.52 -36.21 -29.37
CA TYR A 176 7.28 -36.68 -28.00
C TYR A 176 5.79 -36.87 -27.81
N ASP A 177 5.42 -37.88 -27.03
CA ASP A 177 4.05 -38.06 -26.54
C ASP A 177 3.84 -37.10 -25.37
N LEU A 178 2.89 -36.18 -25.52
CA LEU A 178 2.54 -35.21 -24.48
C LEU A 178 1.54 -35.85 -23.51
N GLN A 179 2.03 -36.14 -22.32
CA GLN A 179 1.25 -36.75 -21.25
C GLN A 179 1.07 -35.74 -20.13
N VAL A 180 -0.14 -35.65 -19.58
CA VAL A 180 -0.42 -34.82 -18.40
C VAL A 180 -1.00 -35.71 -17.32
N GLN A 181 -0.30 -35.78 -16.19
CA GLN A 181 -0.74 -36.55 -15.03
C GLN A 181 -0.75 -35.64 -13.80
N ASP A 182 -1.86 -35.60 -13.06
CA ASP A 182 -2.03 -34.76 -11.86
C ASP A 182 -1.69 -33.27 -12.10
N ASN A 183 -2.04 -32.77 -13.30
CA ASN A 183 -1.76 -31.41 -13.83
C ASN A 183 -0.28 -31.10 -14.14
N GLU A 184 0.62 -32.08 -14.04
CA GLU A 184 2.02 -31.91 -14.47
C GLU A 184 2.21 -32.47 -15.89
N PRO A 185 2.62 -31.64 -16.87
CA PRO A 185 2.93 -32.12 -18.22
C PRO A 185 4.33 -32.76 -18.28
N ASP A 186 4.46 -33.84 -19.05
CA ASP A 186 5.71 -34.50 -19.39
C ASP A 186 5.76 -34.82 -20.89
N LEU A 187 6.98 -34.86 -21.45
CA LEU A 187 7.24 -35.15 -22.86
C LEU A 187 8.05 -36.44 -22.99
N VAL A 188 7.36 -37.52 -23.34
CA VAL A 188 7.99 -38.84 -23.48
C VAL A 188 8.48 -39.02 -24.91
N TYR A 189 9.79 -39.20 -25.12
CA TYR A 189 10.36 -39.36 -26.46
C TYR A 189 9.71 -40.52 -27.24
N ALA A 190 9.03 -40.18 -28.33
CA ALA A 190 8.27 -41.13 -29.14
C ALA A 190 9.02 -41.50 -30.43
N GLY A 191 9.78 -40.58 -31.01
CA GLY A 191 10.60 -40.87 -32.18
C GLY A 191 11.14 -39.64 -32.89
N LYS A 192 11.48 -39.82 -34.17
CA LYS A 192 11.94 -38.75 -35.06
C LYS A 192 11.47 -38.94 -36.49
N VAL A 193 11.31 -37.84 -37.21
CA VAL A 193 10.95 -37.76 -38.61
C VAL A 193 12.14 -37.19 -39.37
N ASP A 194 12.75 -37.98 -40.27
CA ASP A 194 13.85 -37.47 -41.10
C ASP A 194 13.28 -36.44 -42.09
N ILE A 195 13.99 -35.33 -42.36
CA ILE A 195 13.53 -34.25 -43.25
C ILE A 195 14.48 -33.99 -44.42
N LYS A 196 15.36 -34.95 -44.73
CA LYS A 196 16.21 -34.87 -45.91
C LYS A 196 15.40 -34.76 -47.18
N LEU A 197 15.86 -33.92 -48.09
CA LEU A 197 15.29 -33.77 -49.42
C LEU A 197 16.37 -34.11 -50.46
N ASN A 198 16.07 -35.00 -51.40
CA ASN A 198 17.02 -35.46 -52.43
C ASN A 198 18.36 -35.97 -51.84
N SER A 199 18.30 -36.67 -50.71
CA SER A 199 19.46 -37.14 -49.93
C SER A 199 20.32 -36.04 -49.27
N GLN A 200 19.92 -34.76 -49.34
CA GLN A 200 20.60 -33.66 -48.66
C GLN A 200 19.98 -33.41 -47.28
N SER A 201 20.85 -33.18 -46.29
CA SER A 201 20.48 -32.78 -44.93
C SER A 201 19.88 -31.38 -44.88
N LYS A 202 18.74 -31.24 -44.20
CA LYS A 202 18.00 -29.98 -44.00
C LYS A 202 17.76 -29.77 -42.50
N ILE A 203 17.80 -28.53 -42.01
CA ILE A 203 17.46 -28.18 -40.63
C ILE A 203 16.10 -27.50 -40.63
N ALA A 204 15.19 -27.95 -39.76
CA ALA A 204 13.90 -27.29 -39.55
C ALA A 204 14.04 -26.13 -38.55
N VAL A 205 13.30 -25.05 -38.77
CA VAL A 205 13.23 -23.88 -37.88
C VAL A 205 11.81 -23.61 -37.40
N GLY A 206 10.79 -23.88 -38.22
CA GLY A 206 9.38 -23.89 -37.86
C GLY A 206 8.70 -25.15 -38.39
N ALA A 207 7.58 -25.52 -37.79
CA ALA A 207 6.85 -26.72 -38.17
C ALA A 207 5.35 -26.58 -37.88
N THR A 208 4.52 -27.22 -38.69
CA THR A 208 3.08 -27.38 -38.44
C THR A 208 2.62 -28.73 -38.96
N VAL A 209 1.57 -29.28 -38.35
CA VAL A 209 1.02 -30.60 -38.68
C VAL A 209 -0.39 -30.44 -39.22
N TYR A 210 -0.71 -31.23 -40.24
CA TYR A 210 -2.02 -31.21 -40.86
C TYR A 210 -2.52 -32.61 -41.18
N ASN A 211 -3.78 -32.85 -40.89
CA ASN A 211 -4.52 -34.04 -41.30
C ASN A 211 -5.34 -33.70 -42.54
N ASP A 212 -5.13 -34.40 -43.66
CA ASP A 212 -5.81 -34.13 -44.94
C ASP A 212 -7.32 -34.47 -44.94
N GLY A 213 -7.84 -34.99 -43.83
CA GLY A 213 -9.22 -35.45 -43.69
C GLY A 213 -9.54 -36.72 -44.48
N ALA A 214 -8.59 -37.24 -45.26
CA ALA A 214 -8.65 -38.51 -45.97
C ALA A 214 -7.85 -39.62 -45.25
N GLY A 215 -7.25 -39.31 -44.11
CA GLY A 215 -6.55 -40.24 -43.22
C GLY A 215 -5.02 -40.21 -43.34
N THR A 216 -4.45 -39.24 -44.07
CA THR A 216 -3.00 -39.02 -44.14
C THR A 216 -2.64 -37.76 -43.35
N LYS A 217 -1.72 -37.89 -42.39
CA LYS A 217 -1.11 -36.75 -41.70
C LYS A 217 0.20 -36.33 -42.37
N TYR A 218 0.42 -35.03 -42.41
CA TYR A 218 1.62 -34.43 -42.98
C TYR A 218 2.26 -33.47 -41.97
N LEU A 219 3.58 -33.57 -41.86
CA LEU A 219 4.42 -32.58 -41.18
C LEU A 219 4.98 -31.64 -42.24
N TYR A 220 4.69 -30.35 -42.09
CA TYR A 220 5.28 -29.28 -42.88
C TYR A 220 6.39 -28.63 -42.07
N THR A 221 7.59 -28.56 -42.62
CA THR A 221 8.72 -27.88 -41.97
C THR A 221 9.26 -26.77 -42.83
N THR A 222 9.56 -25.64 -42.20
CA THR A 222 10.35 -24.56 -42.79
C THR A 222 11.80 -24.77 -42.39
N GLY A 223 12.74 -24.51 -43.28
CA GLY A 223 14.13 -24.86 -42.99
C GLY A 223 15.15 -24.41 -44.00
N TYR A 224 16.41 -24.74 -43.74
CA TYR A 224 17.54 -24.41 -44.61
C TYR A 224 18.48 -25.59 -44.83
N ASN A 225 19.32 -25.50 -45.87
CA ASN A 225 20.29 -26.53 -46.20
C ASN A 225 21.43 -26.59 -45.16
N HIS A 226 21.62 -27.76 -44.53
CA HIS A 226 22.62 -27.95 -43.47
C HIS A 226 24.07 -27.83 -44.01
N GLU A 227 24.30 -28.29 -45.24
CA GLU A 227 25.65 -28.37 -45.84
C GLU A 227 26.19 -27.02 -46.36
N ALA A 228 25.33 -26.00 -46.48
CA ALA A 228 25.67 -24.70 -47.08
C ALA A 228 26.07 -23.61 -46.06
N GLY A 229 26.24 -23.96 -44.78
CA GLY A 229 26.71 -23.00 -43.76
C GLY A 229 25.77 -21.82 -43.51
N GLY A 230 24.45 -22.02 -43.66
CA GLY A 230 23.43 -21.02 -43.34
C GLY A 230 23.19 -19.95 -44.42
N GLN A 231 23.83 -20.05 -45.58
CA GLN A 231 23.65 -19.11 -46.69
C GLN A 231 23.17 -19.90 -47.92
N GLN A 232 21.91 -19.66 -48.33
CA GLN A 232 21.42 -19.63 -49.73
C GLN A 232 20.32 -20.57 -50.24
N HIS A 233 19.76 -21.54 -49.51
CA HIS A 233 18.56 -22.24 -50.01
C HIS A 233 17.66 -22.68 -48.85
N ASN A 234 16.43 -22.19 -48.84
CA ASN A 234 15.46 -22.48 -47.78
C ASN A 234 14.30 -23.24 -48.38
N TYR A 235 13.75 -24.16 -47.61
CA TYR A 235 12.76 -25.10 -48.09
C TYR A 235 11.53 -25.07 -47.20
N VAL A 236 10.38 -25.25 -47.83
CA VAL A 236 9.21 -25.80 -47.15
C VAL A 236 9.10 -27.26 -47.56
N ILE A 237 9.11 -28.16 -46.59
CA ILE A 237 9.13 -29.60 -46.83
C ILE A 237 7.87 -30.23 -46.26
N ARG A 238 7.10 -30.92 -47.10
CA ARG A 238 6.00 -31.78 -46.69
C ARG A 238 6.51 -33.21 -46.52
N THR A 239 6.34 -33.77 -45.33
CA THR A 239 6.67 -35.16 -45.00
C THR A 239 5.42 -35.91 -44.57
N SER A 240 5.10 -37.03 -45.23
CA SER A 240 4.01 -37.91 -44.77
C SER A 240 4.39 -38.58 -43.45
N LEU A 241 3.48 -38.52 -42.48
CA LEU A 241 3.62 -39.17 -41.18
C LEU A 241 3.13 -40.62 -41.19
N THR A 242 2.58 -41.10 -42.31
CA THR A 242 2.17 -42.52 -42.45
C THR A 242 3.38 -43.46 -42.56
N ASP A 243 4.47 -43.00 -43.16
CA ASP A 243 5.80 -43.65 -43.07
C ASP A 243 6.87 -42.56 -42.84
N PRO A 244 7.17 -42.20 -41.57
CA PRO A 244 8.12 -41.13 -41.26
C PRO A 244 9.57 -41.45 -41.69
N ASN A 245 9.86 -42.69 -42.09
CA ASN A 245 11.16 -43.11 -42.60
C ASN A 245 11.24 -43.10 -44.14
N GLU A 246 10.13 -42.90 -44.86
CA GLU A 246 10.14 -42.86 -46.32
C GLU A 246 10.72 -41.55 -46.84
N THR A 247 11.95 -41.61 -47.37
CA THR A 247 12.69 -40.44 -47.86
C THR A 247 12.35 -40.02 -49.29
N ASN A 248 11.75 -40.92 -50.09
CA ASN A 248 11.49 -40.70 -51.53
C ASN A 248 10.13 -40.06 -51.84
N GLY A 249 9.22 -39.97 -50.86
CA GLY A 249 7.88 -39.39 -51.02
C GLY A 249 7.74 -37.94 -50.54
N ARG A 250 8.85 -37.29 -50.15
CA ARG A 250 8.86 -35.91 -49.64
C ARG A 250 8.82 -34.91 -50.78
N VAL A 251 8.06 -33.84 -50.56
CA VAL A 251 7.93 -32.73 -51.52
C VAL A 251 8.51 -31.50 -50.86
N GLY A 252 9.46 -30.85 -51.53
CA GLY A 252 10.11 -29.66 -51.00
C GLY A 252 10.06 -28.53 -52.00
N VAL A 253 9.57 -27.37 -51.57
CA VAL A 253 9.59 -26.12 -52.34
C VAL A 253 10.83 -25.34 -51.94
N GLU A 254 11.71 -25.07 -52.90
CA GLU A 254 12.86 -24.20 -52.69
C GLU A 254 12.43 -22.73 -52.80
N LEU A 255 12.86 -21.91 -51.85
CA LEU A 255 12.58 -20.49 -51.76
C LEU A 255 13.85 -19.67 -52.01
N ASP A 256 13.66 -18.51 -52.65
CA ASP A 256 14.73 -17.53 -52.89
C ASP A 256 15.25 -16.87 -51.60
N SER A 257 14.50 -16.97 -50.49
CA SER A 257 14.83 -16.39 -49.18
C SER A 257 14.39 -17.30 -48.02
N ARG A 258 14.76 -16.97 -46.77
CA ARG A 258 14.58 -17.83 -45.61
C ARG A 258 13.15 -17.84 -45.09
N ALA A 259 12.50 -18.99 -45.18
CA ALA A 259 11.28 -19.28 -44.42
C ALA A 259 11.60 -19.23 -42.91
N VAL A 260 10.83 -18.41 -42.18
CA VAL A 260 11.04 -18.17 -40.74
C VAL A 260 10.17 -19.11 -39.94
N ASP A 261 8.87 -19.06 -40.21
CA ASP A 261 7.86 -19.82 -39.49
C ASP A 261 6.67 -20.14 -40.41
N ALA A 262 5.87 -21.14 -40.04
CA ALA A 262 4.69 -21.53 -40.78
C ALA A 262 3.57 -22.06 -39.90
N ASP A 263 2.34 -21.72 -40.27
CA ASP A 263 1.15 -22.31 -39.70
C ASP A 263 0.09 -22.60 -40.78
N ILE A 264 -0.86 -23.49 -40.47
CA ILE A 264 -1.78 -24.04 -41.46
C ILE A 264 -3.23 -23.88 -41.01
N ASN A 265 -4.09 -23.46 -41.94
CA ASN A 265 -5.52 -23.48 -41.69
C ASN A 265 -6.04 -24.93 -41.70
N LEU A 266 -6.32 -25.46 -40.51
CA LEU A 266 -6.83 -26.82 -40.32
C LEU A 266 -8.15 -27.13 -41.07
N ASP A 267 -8.92 -26.13 -41.49
CA ASP A 267 -10.19 -26.37 -42.21
C ASP A 267 -9.98 -26.50 -43.73
N THR A 268 -8.96 -25.82 -44.27
CA THR A 268 -8.77 -25.69 -45.73
C THR A 268 -7.47 -26.30 -46.24
N GLY A 269 -6.48 -26.53 -45.37
CA GLY A 269 -5.15 -27.00 -45.75
C GLY A 269 -4.28 -25.92 -46.41
N TYR A 270 -4.65 -24.64 -46.30
CA TYR A 270 -3.80 -23.54 -46.77
C TYR A 270 -2.69 -23.28 -45.75
N LEU A 271 -1.44 -23.31 -46.23
CA LEU A 271 -0.24 -23.08 -45.43
C LEU A 271 0.21 -21.63 -45.58
N TYR A 272 0.48 -20.99 -44.46
CA TYR A 272 0.90 -19.60 -44.36
C TYR A 272 2.34 -19.56 -43.85
N LEU A 273 3.18 -18.80 -44.53
CA LEU A 273 4.62 -18.80 -44.30
C LEU A 273 5.15 -17.38 -44.24
N THR A 274 5.88 -17.05 -43.18
CA THR A 274 6.69 -15.83 -43.14
C THR A 274 8.07 -16.05 -43.73
N VAL A 275 8.55 -15.11 -44.54
CA VAL A 275 9.82 -15.23 -45.26
C VAL A 275 10.69 -13.98 -45.09
N TYR A 276 11.98 -14.18 -44.84
CA TYR A 276 12.99 -13.12 -44.63
C TYR A 276 13.21 -12.18 -45.82
N ASP A 277 12.59 -12.42 -46.98
CA ASP A 277 12.49 -11.41 -48.05
C ASP A 277 11.45 -10.33 -47.77
N ASN A 278 10.89 -10.32 -46.55
CA ASN A 278 9.87 -9.41 -46.06
C ASN A 278 8.52 -9.70 -46.69
N SER A 279 8.05 -10.94 -46.55
CA SER A 279 6.76 -11.34 -47.11
C SER A 279 6.03 -12.39 -46.27
N LEU A 280 4.72 -12.50 -46.53
CA LEU A 280 3.84 -13.59 -46.09
C LEU A 280 3.32 -14.32 -47.33
N HIS A 281 3.68 -15.60 -47.48
CA HIS A 281 3.26 -16.46 -48.59
C HIS A 281 2.08 -17.33 -48.18
N VAL A 282 1.18 -17.61 -49.12
CA VAL A 282 0.07 -18.57 -48.97
C VAL A 282 0.24 -19.70 -49.96
N TYR A 283 0.18 -20.96 -49.52
CA TYR A 283 0.28 -22.15 -50.37
C TYR A 283 -0.93 -23.06 -50.22
N ASP A 284 -1.42 -23.62 -51.33
CA ASP A 284 -2.32 -24.77 -51.32
C ASP A 284 -1.51 -26.04 -51.07
N ALA A 285 -1.26 -26.36 -49.81
CA ALA A 285 -0.35 -27.43 -49.43
C ALA A 285 -0.89 -28.85 -49.76
N LEU A 286 -2.20 -28.94 -50.04
CA LEU A 286 -2.88 -30.17 -50.44
C LEU A 286 -2.76 -30.46 -51.94
N SER A 287 -2.63 -29.42 -52.78
CA SER A 287 -2.46 -29.61 -54.22
C SER A 287 -1.06 -30.11 -54.61
N TRP A 288 -0.11 -30.12 -53.68
CA TRP A 288 1.29 -30.48 -53.94
C TRP A 288 1.42 -31.95 -54.37
N THR A 289 1.95 -32.16 -55.57
CA THR A 289 2.30 -33.50 -56.09
C THR A 289 3.78 -33.81 -55.80
N THR A 290 4.31 -34.91 -56.31
CA THR A 290 5.77 -35.18 -56.27
C THR A 290 6.56 -34.28 -57.22
N ASP A 291 5.88 -33.50 -58.08
CA ASP A 291 6.50 -32.52 -58.98
C ASP A 291 6.66 -31.17 -58.24
N PRO A 292 7.90 -30.68 -58.04
CA PRO A 292 8.14 -29.39 -57.40
C PRO A 292 7.50 -28.20 -58.14
N ASP A 293 7.28 -28.31 -59.45
CA ASP A 293 6.68 -27.24 -60.26
C ASP A 293 5.17 -27.06 -59.98
N ASP A 294 4.51 -28.02 -59.31
CA ASP A 294 3.09 -27.95 -58.92
C ASP A 294 2.87 -27.21 -57.57
N CYS A 295 3.93 -26.68 -56.97
CA CYS A 295 3.94 -26.17 -55.59
C CYS A 295 4.18 -24.65 -55.51
N GLU A 296 3.46 -23.87 -56.33
CA GLU A 296 3.51 -22.39 -56.32
C GLU A 296 2.63 -21.80 -55.21
N TYR A 297 2.98 -20.58 -54.75
CA TYR A 297 2.13 -19.84 -53.81
C TYR A 297 0.86 -19.36 -54.53
N THR A 298 -0.27 -19.38 -53.83
CA THR A 298 -1.55 -18.89 -54.30
C THR A 298 -1.74 -17.40 -54.07
N ASP A 299 -1.04 -16.85 -53.08
CA ASP A 299 -1.04 -15.42 -52.73
C ASP A 299 0.23 -15.01 -51.99
N ILE A 300 0.54 -13.72 -52.00
CA ILE A 300 1.69 -13.13 -51.31
C ILE A 300 1.39 -11.68 -50.88
N ASP A 301 1.69 -11.35 -49.63
CA ASP A 301 1.81 -9.95 -49.19
C ASP A 301 3.28 -9.59 -48.95
N THR A 302 3.69 -8.43 -49.46
CA THR A 302 5.05 -7.87 -49.29
C THR A 302 5.02 -6.48 -48.65
N GLU A 303 3.84 -5.89 -48.44
CA GLU A 303 3.71 -4.53 -47.93
C GLU A 303 3.75 -4.51 -46.39
N GLY A 304 4.57 -3.62 -45.82
CA GLY A 304 4.63 -3.41 -44.36
C GLY A 304 5.44 -4.46 -43.58
N TYR A 305 6.17 -5.32 -44.29
CA TYR A 305 7.08 -6.30 -43.71
C TYR A 305 8.52 -5.79 -43.64
N SER A 306 9.23 -6.09 -42.54
CA SER A 306 10.64 -5.78 -42.31
C SER A 306 11.22 -6.72 -41.25
N GLY A 307 11.72 -7.88 -41.67
CA GLY A 307 12.15 -8.96 -40.77
C GLY A 307 10.96 -9.64 -40.11
N PRO A 308 10.16 -10.41 -40.85
CA PRO A 308 9.05 -11.15 -40.26
C PRO A 308 9.52 -12.29 -39.35
N ALA A 309 8.62 -12.74 -38.49
CA ALA A 309 8.85 -13.82 -37.54
C ALA A 309 7.61 -14.73 -37.42
N GLY A 310 7.21 -15.16 -36.23
CA GLY A 310 6.10 -16.07 -35.97
C GLY A 310 4.79 -15.74 -36.71
N VAL A 311 4.08 -16.79 -37.11
CA VAL A 311 2.78 -16.72 -37.78
C VAL A 311 1.83 -17.76 -37.20
N ILE A 312 0.58 -17.36 -36.96
CA ILE A 312 -0.48 -18.26 -36.49
C ILE A 312 -1.78 -18.03 -37.26
N VAL A 313 -2.58 -19.08 -37.38
CA VAL A 313 -3.92 -19.07 -37.98
C VAL A 313 -4.94 -19.47 -36.93
N GLY A 314 -6.00 -18.67 -36.79
CA GLY A 314 -7.05 -19.01 -35.84
C GLY A 314 -8.29 -18.18 -36.00
N SER A 315 -9.01 -17.94 -34.90
CA SER A 315 -10.32 -17.26 -34.92
C SER A 315 -10.27 -15.93 -35.66
N GLN A 316 -11.33 -15.61 -36.39
CA GLN A 316 -11.44 -14.36 -37.15
C GLN A 316 -11.20 -13.13 -36.26
N TYR A 317 -10.35 -12.23 -36.76
CA TYR A 317 -10.17 -10.90 -36.20
C TYR A 317 -11.41 -10.03 -36.42
N LYS A 318 -11.87 -9.38 -35.36
CA LYS A 318 -13.06 -8.53 -35.38
C LYS A 318 -12.65 -7.06 -35.31
N THR A 319 -13.02 -6.28 -36.32
CA THR A 319 -12.67 -4.84 -36.35
C THR A 319 -13.80 -3.97 -35.80
N ALA A 320 -13.43 -2.94 -35.04
CA ALA A 320 -14.36 -1.93 -34.52
C ALA A 320 -14.92 -1.00 -35.59
N ASP A 321 -14.31 -0.94 -36.77
CA ASP A 321 -14.76 -0.06 -37.85
C ASP A 321 -15.93 -0.65 -38.63
N LYS A 322 -16.21 -1.96 -38.52
CA LYS A 322 -17.32 -2.60 -39.23
C LYS A 322 -18.67 -2.39 -38.52
N ILE A 323 -18.70 -1.95 -37.26
CA ILE A 323 -19.95 -1.67 -36.53
C ILE A 323 -19.89 -0.27 -35.87
N GLY A 324 -20.94 0.52 -36.07
CA GLY A 324 -21.12 1.78 -35.35
C GLY A 324 -21.73 1.53 -33.98
N LEU A 325 -21.14 2.12 -32.94
CA LEU A 325 -21.67 2.06 -31.58
C LEU A 325 -21.52 3.46 -30.99
N PHE A 326 -22.63 4.01 -30.50
CA PHE A 326 -22.69 5.32 -29.86
C PHE A 326 -23.49 5.21 -28.57
N LYS A 327 -23.05 5.92 -27.53
CA LYS A 327 -23.71 5.93 -26.23
C LYS A 327 -23.88 7.35 -25.72
N GLU A 328 -25.10 7.68 -25.34
CA GLU A 328 -25.48 8.96 -24.74
C GLU A 328 -26.35 8.73 -23.51
N VAL A 329 -26.47 9.75 -22.66
CA VAL A 329 -27.37 9.77 -21.52
C VAL A 329 -28.31 10.97 -21.65
N ASP A 330 -29.53 10.86 -21.12
CA ASP A 330 -30.56 11.91 -21.19
C ASP A 330 -30.32 13.12 -20.27
N VAL A 331 -29.22 13.11 -19.52
CA VAL A 331 -28.78 14.20 -18.65
C VAL A 331 -27.55 14.91 -19.20
N VAL A 332 -27.49 16.23 -18.99
CA VAL A 332 -26.38 17.10 -19.42
C VAL A 332 -25.71 17.82 -18.24
N ALA A 333 -26.25 17.66 -17.04
CA ALA A 333 -25.69 18.16 -15.78
C ALA A 333 -25.38 16.96 -14.87
N CYS A 334 -24.64 17.20 -13.80
CA CYS A 334 -24.38 16.16 -12.81
C CYS A 334 -25.66 15.74 -12.09
N VAL A 335 -25.69 14.48 -11.68
CA VAL A 335 -26.87 13.83 -11.09
C VAL A 335 -26.65 13.51 -9.61
N ASP A 336 -27.76 13.34 -8.89
CA ASP A 336 -27.80 12.99 -7.47
C ASP A 336 -28.29 11.55 -7.26
N PRO A 337 -28.00 10.93 -6.11
CA PRO A 337 -28.65 9.68 -5.73
C PRO A 337 -30.17 9.81 -5.77
N ASN A 338 -30.82 8.75 -6.27
CA ASN A 338 -32.25 8.63 -6.59
C ASN A 338 -32.71 9.31 -7.90
N ASP A 339 -31.82 9.99 -8.63
CA ASP A 339 -32.16 10.46 -9.97
C ASP A 339 -32.33 9.29 -10.94
N GLY A 340 -33.38 9.35 -11.76
CA GLY A 340 -33.56 8.42 -12.87
C GLY A 340 -32.81 8.92 -14.09
N ILE A 341 -31.97 8.07 -14.68
CA ILE A 341 -31.24 8.38 -15.92
C ILE A 341 -31.54 7.31 -16.97
N THR A 342 -31.49 7.72 -18.24
CA THR A 342 -31.71 6.86 -19.40
C THR A 342 -30.47 6.84 -20.27
N TYR A 343 -29.83 5.68 -20.37
CA TYR A 343 -28.80 5.46 -21.38
C TYR A 343 -29.45 5.13 -22.72
N THR A 344 -29.02 5.82 -23.77
CA THR A 344 -29.39 5.55 -25.15
C THR A 344 -28.17 5.04 -25.91
N ILE A 345 -28.30 3.83 -26.46
CA ILE A 345 -27.25 3.15 -27.22
C ILE A 345 -27.73 3.04 -28.67
N THR A 346 -26.92 3.50 -29.61
CA THR A 346 -27.21 3.36 -31.04
C THR A 346 -26.20 2.40 -31.67
N VAL A 347 -26.72 1.34 -32.29
CA VAL A 347 -25.95 0.34 -33.03
C VAL A 347 -26.23 0.51 -34.51
N ASP A 348 -25.20 0.88 -35.27
CA ASP A 348 -25.28 1.11 -36.72
C ASP A 348 -24.55 -0.04 -37.44
N PRO A 349 -25.18 -0.75 -38.40
CA PRO A 349 -24.50 -1.75 -39.22
C PRO A 349 -23.30 -1.21 -40.01
N ASN A 350 -23.16 0.12 -40.11
CA ASN A 350 -22.06 0.82 -40.75
C ASN A 350 -21.72 0.29 -42.16
N TYR A 351 -22.76 -0.05 -42.93
CA TYR A 351 -22.69 -0.59 -44.29
C TYR A 351 -22.10 -2.02 -44.40
N PHE A 352 -22.08 -2.80 -43.32
CA PHE A 352 -21.69 -4.21 -43.32
C PHE A 352 -22.85 -5.11 -42.87
N ASP A 353 -22.90 -6.33 -43.43
CA ASP A 353 -23.82 -7.36 -42.95
C ASP A 353 -23.23 -8.00 -41.69
N HIS A 354 -24.04 -8.13 -40.65
CA HIS A 354 -23.67 -8.75 -39.39
C HIS A 354 -24.61 -9.92 -39.06
N GLN A 355 -24.06 -10.96 -38.45
CA GLN A 355 -24.80 -12.06 -37.84
C GLN A 355 -24.58 -12.07 -36.33
N TRP A 356 -25.60 -12.54 -35.60
CA TRP A 356 -25.55 -12.77 -34.15
C TRP A 356 -25.10 -11.56 -33.32
N VAL A 357 -25.55 -10.37 -33.70
CA VAL A 357 -25.23 -9.12 -33.01
C VAL A 357 -25.73 -9.18 -31.57
N THR A 358 -24.80 -9.11 -30.63
CA THR A 358 -25.03 -9.04 -29.18
C THR A 358 -24.52 -7.70 -28.68
N VAL A 359 -25.32 -7.04 -27.85
CA VAL A 359 -24.96 -5.77 -27.19
C VAL A 359 -25.05 -5.98 -25.69
N ILE A 360 -24.00 -5.65 -24.95
CA ILE A 360 -23.95 -5.76 -23.49
C ILE A 360 -23.61 -4.39 -22.93
N ASP A 361 -24.43 -3.87 -22.02
CA ASP A 361 -24.17 -2.62 -21.32
C ASP A 361 -23.87 -2.93 -19.85
N TYR A 362 -22.63 -2.65 -19.44
CA TYR A 362 -22.13 -2.83 -18.08
C TYR A 362 -22.41 -1.56 -17.28
N LEU A 363 -23.31 -1.70 -16.31
CA LEU A 363 -23.73 -0.61 -15.43
C LEU A 363 -22.71 -0.39 -14.31
N PRO A 364 -22.35 0.86 -14.00
CA PRO A 364 -21.53 1.15 -12.83
C PRO A 364 -22.28 0.79 -11.53
N LYS A 365 -21.56 0.46 -10.46
CA LYS A 365 -22.15 0.14 -9.15
C LYS A 365 -23.08 1.23 -8.63
N GLY A 366 -22.77 2.49 -8.95
CA GLY A 366 -23.54 3.68 -8.58
C GLY A 366 -24.91 3.81 -9.23
N VAL A 367 -25.37 2.85 -10.03
CA VAL A 367 -26.74 2.80 -10.55
C VAL A 367 -27.40 1.45 -10.27
N THR A 368 -28.72 1.48 -10.15
CA THR A 368 -29.55 0.29 -9.99
C THR A 368 -30.52 0.18 -11.16
N PHE A 369 -30.59 -1.01 -11.74
CA PHE A 369 -31.62 -1.34 -12.73
C PHE A 369 -32.95 -1.65 -12.03
N GLY A 370 -33.97 -0.83 -12.28
CA GLY A 370 -35.29 -0.95 -11.66
C GLY A 370 -36.21 -1.94 -12.38
N GLY A 371 -36.01 -3.25 -12.23
CA GLY A 371 -36.97 -4.24 -12.73
C GLY A 371 -36.45 -5.68 -12.78
N SER A 372 -37.37 -6.67 -12.83
CA SER A 372 -37.01 -8.05 -13.14
C SER A 372 -37.01 -8.26 -14.65
N ASN A 373 -35.84 -8.40 -15.25
CA ASN A 373 -35.70 -8.68 -16.68
C ASN A 373 -34.71 -9.82 -16.88
N PRO A 374 -35.04 -10.88 -17.63
CA PRO A 374 -34.12 -12.00 -17.89
C PRO A 374 -32.84 -11.59 -18.63
N ASN A 375 -32.82 -10.41 -19.24
CA ASN A 375 -31.66 -9.87 -19.93
C ASN A 375 -30.70 -9.11 -19.01
N TYR A 376 -31.07 -8.85 -17.76
CA TYR A 376 -30.21 -8.20 -16.78
C TYR A 376 -29.55 -9.24 -15.89
N ASP A 377 -28.21 -9.22 -15.86
CA ASP A 377 -27.40 -10.01 -14.96
C ASP A 377 -27.04 -9.17 -13.72
N TYR A 378 -27.47 -9.66 -12.56
CA TYR A 378 -27.23 -8.99 -11.28
C TYR A 378 -25.81 -9.19 -10.74
N GLN A 379 -25.11 -10.24 -11.16
CA GLN A 379 -23.73 -10.49 -10.74
C GLN A 379 -22.77 -9.64 -11.57
N GLU A 380 -22.95 -9.66 -12.88
CA GLU A 380 -22.13 -8.88 -13.82
C GLU A 380 -22.53 -7.40 -13.90
N HIS A 381 -23.64 -7.01 -13.23
CA HIS A 381 -24.23 -5.67 -13.34
C HIS A 381 -24.44 -5.25 -14.80
N SER A 382 -24.87 -6.17 -15.67
CA SER A 382 -24.92 -5.94 -17.11
C SER A 382 -26.30 -6.20 -17.71
N TYR A 383 -26.64 -5.49 -18.78
CA TYR A 383 -27.86 -5.72 -19.55
C TYR A 383 -27.51 -6.16 -20.97
N THR A 384 -28.06 -7.30 -21.40
CA THR A 384 -27.78 -7.88 -22.72
C THR A 384 -28.95 -7.75 -23.69
N TRP A 385 -28.71 -7.24 -24.90
CA TRP A 385 -29.61 -7.33 -26.04
C TRP A 385 -29.06 -8.30 -27.08
N GLN A 386 -29.93 -9.19 -27.55
CA GLN A 386 -29.67 -10.14 -28.64
C GLN A 386 -30.39 -9.62 -29.89
N LEU A 387 -29.70 -8.87 -30.75
CA LEU A 387 -30.28 -8.24 -31.93
C LEU A 387 -30.39 -9.22 -33.11
N GLY A 388 -29.52 -10.23 -33.17
CA GLY A 388 -29.50 -11.19 -34.27
C GLY A 388 -28.81 -10.64 -35.51
N ALA A 389 -29.37 -10.86 -36.70
CA ALA A 389 -28.77 -10.36 -37.94
C ALA A 389 -29.12 -8.88 -38.19
N LEU A 390 -28.15 -8.09 -38.65
CA LEU A 390 -28.34 -6.73 -39.13
C LEU A 390 -27.78 -6.62 -40.55
N ALA A 391 -28.59 -6.18 -41.51
CA ALA A 391 -28.12 -5.98 -42.88
C ALA A 391 -27.40 -4.64 -43.03
N ALA A 392 -26.46 -4.58 -43.97
CA ALA A 392 -25.70 -3.37 -44.32
C ALA A 392 -26.57 -2.14 -44.66
N THR A 393 -27.83 -2.36 -45.02
CA THR A 393 -28.79 -1.31 -45.39
C THR A 393 -29.84 -1.02 -44.32
N ASP A 394 -29.80 -1.71 -43.19
CA ASP A 394 -30.75 -1.48 -42.10
C ASP A 394 -30.49 -0.13 -41.44
N ASP A 395 -31.56 0.53 -40.98
CA ASP A 395 -31.44 1.74 -40.17
C ASP A 395 -30.79 1.39 -38.80
N PRO A 396 -30.03 2.32 -38.17
CA PRO A 396 -29.44 2.08 -36.87
C PRO A 396 -30.48 1.67 -35.81
N VAL A 397 -30.13 0.67 -35.00
CA VAL A 397 -30.97 0.20 -33.89
C VAL A 397 -30.71 1.06 -32.67
N VAL A 398 -31.77 1.66 -32.11
CA VAL A 398 -31.71 2.47 -30.89
C VAL A 398 -32.24 1.64 -29.73
N LEU A 399 -31.40 1.47 -28.71
CA LEU A 399 -31.68 0.76 -27.47
C LEU A 399 -31.68 1.76 -26.32
N THR A 400 -32.57 1.55 -25.34
CA THR A 400 -32.68 2.41 -24.16
C THR A 400 -32.65 1.57 -22.90
N LEU A 401 -31.90 2.04 -21.90
CA LEU A 401 -31.81 1.42 -20.59
C LEU A 401 -32.03 2.47 -19.49
N ASN A 402 -33.11 2.30 -18.74
CA ASN A 402 -33.45 3.19 -17.63
C ASN A 402 -32.87 2.62 -16.33
N VAL A 403 -32.14 3.46 -15.59
CA VAL A 403 -31.56 3.11 -14.30
C VAL A 403 -31.80 4.25 -13.30
N THR A 404 -31.57 3.97 -12.03
CA THR A 404 -31.65 4.96 -10.96
C THR A 404 -30.30 5.06 -10.28
N VAL A 405 -29.75 6.27 -10.18
CA VAL A 405 -28.52 6.52 -9.42
C VAL A 405 -28.76 6.13 -7.97
N ASN A 406 -27.81 5.46 -7.34
CA ASN A 406 -27.94 4.94 -5.98
C ASN A 406 -26.80 5.48 -5.08
N GLN A 407 -26.83 5.07 -3.82
CA GLN A 407 -25.88 5.48 -2.77
C GLN A 407 -24.46 4.87 -2.90
N TYR A 408 -24.17 4.11 -3.96
CA TYR A 408 -22.81 3.69 -4.31
C TYR A 408 -22.14 4.67 -5.29
N ALA A 409 -22.86 5.70 -5.77
CA ALA A 409 -22.29 6.73 -6.62
C ALA A 409 -21.40 7.67 -5.81
N GLU A 410 -20.11 7.75 -6.13
CA GLU A 410 -19.16 8.54 -5.35
C GLU A 410 -19.49 10.06 -5.38
N PRO A 411 -19.58 10.75 -4.21
CA PRO A 411 -19.83 12.19 -4.16
C PRO A 411 -18.79 13.01 -4.95
N GLY A 412 -19.24 13.81 -5.92
CA GLY A 412 -18.32 14.56 -6.80
C GLY A 412 -17.46 13.70 -7.74
N GLY A 413 -17.77 12.41 -7.85
CA GLY A 413 -17.14 11.47 -8.77
C GLY A 413 -17.86 11.36 -10.12
N GLU A 414 -17.59 10.28 -10.83
CA GLU A 414 -18.17 10.01 -12.16
C GLU A 414 -18.69 8.57 -12.25
N LEU A 415 -19.84 8.40 -12.89
CA LEU A 415 -20.36 7.10 -13.29
C LEU A 415 -19.86 6.77 -14.70
N THR A 416 -18.90 5.87 -14.80
CA THR A 416 -18.45 5.33 -16.09
C THR A 416 -19.30 4.11 -16.46
N ASN A 417 -20.18 4.27 -17.45
CA ASN A 417 -20.92 3.16 -18.01
C ASN A 417 -20.29 2.72 -19.33
N ILE A 418 -20.14 1.40 -19.52
CA ILE A 418 -19.46 0.83 -20.67
C ILE A 418 -20.43 -0.04 -21.47
N VAL A 419 -20.59 0.26 -22.75
CA VAL A 419 -21.34 -0.58 -23.69
C VAL A 419 -20.40 -1.30 -24.65
N TYR A 420 -20.72 -2.54 -24.90
CA TYR A 420 -20.04 -3.48 -25.76
C TYR A 420 -21.01 -3.98 -26.84
N ALA A 421 -20.58 -4.03 -28.09
CA ALA A 421 -21.32 -4.67 -29.18
C ALA A 421 -20.42 -5.59 -29.98
N GLU A 422 -20.87 -6.83 -30.21
CA GLU A 422 -20.14 -7.85 -30.95
C GLU A 422 -21.05 -8.53 -31.96
N SER A 423 -20.48 -8.89 -33.10
CA SER A 423 -21.09 -9.69 -34.16
C SER A 423 -20.12 -10.79 -34.60
N ASP A 424 -20.46 -11.51 -35.66
CA ASP A 424 -19.54 -12.42 -36.35
C ASP A 424 -18.26 -11.73 -36.85
N VAL A 425 -18.33 -10.50 -37.35
CA VAL A 425 -17.20 -9.82 -38.03
C VAL A 425 -16.66 -8.56 -37.34
N ALA A 426 -17.33 -8.07 -36.29
CA ALA A 426 -17.04 -6.77 -35.68
C ALA A 426 -17.24 -6.78 -34.16
N ILE A 427 -16.45 -5.98 -33.46
CA ILE A 427 -16.48 -5.81 -32.01
C ILE A 427 -16.17 -4.34 -31.67
N LYS A 428 -16.96 -3.71 -30.82
CA LYS A 428 -16.75 -2.31 -30.42
C LYS A 428 -17.18 -2.06 -28.99
N THR A 429 -16.39 -1.28 -28.27
CA THR A 429 -16.66 -0.86 -26.90
C THR A 429 -16.66 0.67 -26.83
N VAL A 430 -17.63 1.24 -26.12
CA VAL A 430 -17.76 2.69 -25.89
C VAL A 430 -18.09 2.92 -24.41
N ALA A 431 -17.39 3.85 -23.77
CA ALA A 431 -17.71 4.31 -22.43
C ALA A 431 -18.40 5.67 -22.46
N HIS A 432 -19.26 5.94 -21.48
CA HIS A 432 -19.85 7.25 -21.24
C HIS A 432 -19.74 7.59 -19.76
N GLU A 433 -19.24 8.77 -19.45
CA GLU A 433 -19.07 9.29 -18.10
C GLU A 433 -20.22 10.24 -17.77
N THR A 434 -20.83 10.04 -16.60
CA THR A 434 -21.86 10.94 -16.07
C THR A 434 -21.40 11.45 -14.71
N CYS A 435 -21.20 12.77 -14.59
CA CYS A 435 -20.73 13.35 -13.34
C CYS A 435 -21.78 13.27 -12.22
N ILE A 436 -21.31 13.14 -10.98
CA ILE A 436 -22.12 13.10 -9.77
C ILE A 436 -21.98 14.42 -9.01
N ASN A 437 -23.10 14.98 -8.54
CA ASN A 437 -23.06 16.15 -7.67
C ASN A 437 -22.37 15.81 -6.34
N CYS A 438 -21.86 16.82 -5.64
CA CYS A 438 -21.54 16.64 -4.23
C CYS A 438 -22.83 16.35 -3.46
N TRP A 439 -22.89 15.20 -2.80
CA TRP A 439 -24.04 14.77 -2.00
C TRP A 439 -23.54 14.17 -0.67
N GLY A 440 -24.39 14.21 0.35
CA GLY A 440 -24.00 13.88 1.73
C GLY A 440 -23.85 15.12 2.60
N GLU A 441 -23.24 14.96 3.77
CA GLU A 441 -22.92 16.06 4.69
C GLU A 441 -21.54 16.69 4.35
N ASP A 442 -21.20 17.82 4.97
CA ASP A 442 -19.91 18.51 4.77
C ASP A 442 -18.69 17.72 5.32
N ILE A 443 -18.96 16.62 6.03
CA ILE A 443 -18.00 15.73 6.68
C ILE A 443 -17.78 14.50 5.79
N VAL A 444 -16.52 14.22 5.48
CA VAL A 444 -16.09 12.97 4.82
C VAL A 444 -15.53 12.03 5.87
N TYR A 445 -16.02 10.80 5.90
CA TYR A 445 -15.66 9.80 6.89
C TYR A 445 -14.61 8.81 6.34
N THR A 446 -13.61 8.50 7.16
CA THR A 446 -12.55 7.53 6.85
C THR A 446 -12.43 6.49 7.95
N ASP A 447 -12.58 5.23 7.58
CA ASP A 447 -12.37 4.09 8.45
C ASP A 447 -11.82 2.93 7.61
N LYS A 448 -10.56 2.58 7.87
CA LYS A 448 -9.85 1.47 7.20
C LYS A 448 -10.57 0.12 7.31
N PHE A 449 -11.48 -0.04 8.28
CA PHE A 449 -12.23 -1.27 8.51
C PHE A 449 -13.69 -1.19 8.01
N ALA A 450 -14.10 -0.09 7.40
CA ALA A 450 -15.44 0.03 6.83
C ALA A 450 -15.68 -1.00 5.73
N THR A 451 -16.91 -1.51 5.67
CA THR A 451 -17.33 -2.57 4.73
C THR A 451 -18.47 -2.15 3.81
N GLY A 452 -18.95 -0.90 3.96
CA GLY A 452 -20.03 -0.37 3.13
C GLY A 452 -19.54 0.12 1.78
N ASN A 453 -20.18 1.17 1.28
CA ASN A 453 -20.06 1.53 -0.12
C ASN A 453 -18.76 2.25 -0.52
N ASN A 454 -17.86 2.53 0.44
CA ASN A 454 -16.62 3.29 0.22
C ASN A 454 -16.88 4.66 -0.46
N THR A 455 -17.79 5.46 0.13
CA THR A 455 -18.21 6.77 -0.42
C THR A 455 -17.92 7.93 0.53
N GLY A 456 -17.46 7.65 1.75
CA GLY A 456 -17.21 8.66 2.78
C GLY A 456 -18.45 9.39 3.27
N SER A 457 -19.67 8.91 2.98
CA SER A 457 -20.93 9.63 3.25
C SER A 457 -21.44 9.50 4.70
N ASN A 458 -20.96 8.49 5.42
CA ASN A 458 -21.18 8.23 6.85
C ASN A 458 -20.20 7.14 7.30
N TRP A 459 -20.13 6.82 8.60
CA TRP A 459 -19.24 5.77 9.11
C TRP A 459 -19.41 4.39 8.45
N ALA A 460 -20.65 3.94 8.23
CA ALA A 460 -20.88 2.64 7.60
C ALA A 460 -20.35 2.57 6.15
N ASN A 461 -20.39 3.70 5.45
CA ASN A 461 -19.90 3.85 4.08
C ASN A 461 -18.60 4.66 4.00
N ALA A 462 -17.82 4.71 5.08
CA ALA A 462 -16.59 5.49 5.14
C ALA A 462 -15.59 5.02 4.08
N TYR A 463 -14.68 5.91 3.69
CA TYR A 463 -13.57 5.50 2.85
C TYR A 463 -12.61 4.61 3.64
N THR A 464 -12.18 3.49 3.05
CA THR A 464 -11.14 2.63 3.63
C THR A 464 -9.74 3.18 3.41
N ASP A 465 -9.59 4.12 2.47
CA ASP A 465 -8.35 4.82 2.15
C ASP A 465 -8.48 6.32 2.48
N LEU A 466 -7.51 6.87 3.22
CA LEU A 466 -7.52 8.29 3.60
C LEU A 466 -7.26 9.22 2.41
N GLN A 467 -6.51 8.79 1.39
CA GLN A 467 -6.31 9.58 0.18
C GLN A 467 -7.61 9.76 -0.62
N ASP A 468 -8.43 8.72 -0.73
CA ASP A 468 -9.75 8.83 -1.38
C ASP A 468 -10.65 9.84 -0.65
N ALA A 469 -10.61 9.82 0.69
CA ALA A 469 -11.32 10.79 1.51
C ALA A 469 -10.80 12.22 1.32
N LEU A 470 -9.47 12.41 1.25
CA LEU A 470 -8.86 13.72 1.01
C LEU A 470 -9.16 14.22 -0.41
N ALA A 471 -9.11 13.35 -1.42
CA ALA A 471 -9.47 13.68 -2.80
C ALA A 471 -10.93 14.16 -2.89
N THR A 472 -11.83 13.45 -2.19
CA THR A 472 -13.25 13.82 -2.12
C THR A 472 -13.48 15.09 -1.32
N ALA A 473 -12.78 15.29 -0.21
CA ALA A 473 -12.83 16.54 0.55
C ALA A 473 -12.33 17.74 -0.27
N GLY A 474 -11.35 17.54 -1.17
CA GLY A 474 -10.92 18.58 -2.10
C GLY A 474 -12.02 19.08 -3.05
N LYS A 475 -13.02 18.23 -3.35
CA LYS A 475 -14.12 18.52 -4.28
C LYS A 475 -15.40 18.94 -3.56
N CYS A 476 -15.79 18.16 -2.55
CA CYS A 476 -17.13 18.18 -1.96
C CYS A 476 -17.16 18.43 -0.45
N GLY A 477 -16.07 18.14 0.26
CA GLY A 477 -16.00 18.25 1.71
C GLY A 477 -15.26 19.48 2.21
N LYS A 478 -15.37 19.73 3.52
CA LYS A 478 -14.48 20.67 4.23
C LYS A 478 -13.84 20.07 5.47
N VAL A 479 -14.40 18.96 5.95
CA VAL A 479 -13.91 18.27 7.14
C VAL A 479 -13.75 16.79 6.83
N VAL A 480 -12.65 16.19 7.29
CA VAL A 480 -12.40 14.76 7.21
C VAL A 480 -12.28 14.22 8.64
N TRP A 481 -13.04 13.18 8.95
CA TRP A 481 -12.98 12.46 10.23
C TRP A 481 -12.37 11.09 10.00
N VAL A 482 -11.35 10.76 10.78
CA VAL A 482 -10.54 9.55 10.61
C VAL A 482 -10.57 8.72 11.90
N THR A 483 -10.90 7.44 11.78
CA THR A 483 -10.87 6.52 12.92
C THR A 483 -9.44 6.21 13.36
N GLY A 484 -9.30 5.77 14.62
CA GLY A 484 -8.06 5.19 15.13
C GLY A 484 -7.52 4.06 14.23
N GLY A 485 -6.21 4.04 14.04
CA GLY A 485 -5.55 3.09 13.15
C GLY A 485 -4.34 3.68 12.45
N GLU A 486 -3.59 2.79 11.78
CA GLU A 486 -2.46 3.17 10.94
C GLU A 486 -2.88 3.28 9.47
N TYR A 487 -2.45 4.38 8.83
CA TYR A 487 -2.72 4.77 7.46
C TYR A 487 -1.41 5.11 6.74
N SER A 488 -1.23 4.55 5.53
CA SER A 488 -0.10 4.84 4.63
C SER A 488 -0.59 5.65 3.41
N PRO A 489 0.21 6.60 2.89
CA PRO A 489 -0.13 7.32 1.67
C PRO A 489 0.11 6.50 0.39
N GLY A 490 0.71 5.32 0.46
CA GLY A 490 0.97 4.45 -0.69
C GLY A 490 2.38 3.86 -0.71
N ASP A 491 2.62 2.97 -1.69
CA ASP A 491 3.85 2.15 -1.76
C ASP A 491 5.00 2.82 -2.54
N ASN A 492 4.80 4.00 -3.13
CA ASN A 492 5.88 4.73 -3.79
C ASN A 492 6.48 5.78 -2.84
N THR A 493 7.79 5.96 -2.89
CA THR A 493 8.48 6.96 -2.05
C THR A 493 7.97 8.39 -2.25
N THR A 494 7.34 8.69 -3.39
CA THR A 494 6.75 10.01 -3.70
C THR A 494 5.32 10.19 -3.20
N ASP A 495 4.66 9.14 -2.73
CA ASP A 495 3.29 9.21 -2.24
C ASP A 495 3.23 9.99 -0.91
N THR A 496 2.19 10.79 -0.72
CA THR A 496 2.04 11.67 0.46
C THR A 496 0.57 12.00 0.71
N PHE A 497 0.17 12.13 1.97
CA PHE A 497 -1.16 12.64 2.32
C PHE A 497 -1.24 14.13 1.99
N THR A 498 -1.80 14.44 0.82
CA THR A 498 -1.99 15.83 0.39
C THR A 498 -3.28 16.38 0.97
N ILE A 499 -3.16 17.24 1.99
CA ILE A 499 -4.33 17.87 2.62
C ILE A 499 -4.80 19.03 1.73
N PRO A 500 -6.02 18.99 1.14
CA PRO A 500 -6.46 20.03 0.21
C PRO A 500 -6.71 21.38 0.89
N ASP A 501 -6.63 22.47 0.12
CA ASP A 501 -6.88 23.83 0.61
C ASP A 501 -8.21 23.96 1.36
N GLY A 502 -8.15 24.53 2.57
CA GLY A 502 -9.32 24.78 3.42
C GLY A 502 -9.92 23.55 4.08
N VAL A 503 -9.30 22.37 3.97
CA VAL A 503 -9.77 21.12 4.60
C VAL A 503 -9.22 20.99 6.03
N TYR A 504 -10.09 20.60 6.95
CA TYR A 504 -9.73 20.25 8.33
C TYR A 504 -9.81 18.74 8.51
N VAL A 505 -8.77 18.14 9.08
CA VAL A 505 -8.68 16.69 9.28
C VAL A 505 -8.53 16.41 10.76
N TYR A 506 -9.42 15.56 11.27
CA TYR A 506 -9.47 15.13 12.67
C TYR A 506 -9.22 13.63 12.75
N GLY A 507 -8.13 13.24 13.40
CA GLY A 507 -7.79 11.85 13.69
C GLY A 507 -8.13 11.50 15.13
N GLY A 508 -8.40 10.23 15.37
CA GLY A 508 -8.64 9.65 16.69
C GLY A 508 -10.08 9.67 17.11
N LEU A 509 -10.94 9.35 16.15
CA LEU A 509 -12.34 9.02 16.36
C LEU A 509 -12.53 7.51 16.50
N VAL A 510 -13.61 7.10 17.14
CA VAL A 510 -14.02 5.71 17.34
C VAL A 510 -14.66 5.14 16.07
N GLY A 511 -15.35 5.96 15.27
CA GLY A 511 -16.04 5.51 14.05
C GLY A 511 -17.54 5.30 14.24
N ASN A 512 -18.13 5.94 15.26
CA ASN A 512 -19.57 5.86 15.55
C ASN A 512 -20.18 7.21 15.95
N GLU A 513 -19.39 8.28 15.90
CA GLU A 513 -19.78 9.62 16.30
C GLU A 513 -20.87 10.17 15.36
N PRO A 514 -21.93 10.81 15.90
CA PRO A 514 -22.93 11.47 15.06
C PRO A 514 -22.34 12.70 14.37
N GLY A 515 -22.87 13.10 13.21
CA GLY A 515 -22.40 14.29 12.47
C GLY A 515 -22.48 15.62 13.24
N SER A 516 -23.21 15.67 14.37
CA SER A 516 -23.27 16.83 15.26
C SER A 516 -22.20 16.85 16.36
N TYR A 517 -21.33 15.84 16.42
CA TYR A 517 -20.29 15.70 17.43
C TYR A 517 -19.19 16.77 17.27
N ASP A 518 -18.75 17.38 18.37
CA ASP A 518 -17.57 18.25 18.35
C ASP A 518 -16.31 17.36 18.45
N PRO A 519 -15.50 17.27 17.38
CA PRO A 519 -14.32 16.41 17.42
C PRO A 519 -13.31 16.85 18.49
N ASN A 520 -13.34 18.09 19.01
CA ASN A 520 -12.41 18.51 20.05
C ASN A 520 -12.66 17.82 21.41
N ASP A 521 -13.85 17.23 21.62
CA ASP A 521 -14.26 16.55 22.86
C ASP A 521 -13.85 15.05 22.90
N ARG A 522 -13.14 14.56 21.87
CA ARG A 522 -12.77 13.14 21.74
C ARG A 522 -11.57 12.74 22.58
N GLU A 523 -11.54 11.48 23.00
CA GLU A 523 -10.41 10.81 23.65
C GLU A 523 -9.40 10.29 22.61
N PHE A 524 -8.72 11.20 21.91
CA PHE A 524 -7.82 10.88 20.79
C PHE A 524 -6.56 10.09 21.19
N ILE A 525 -6.26 10.01 22.49
CA ILE A 525 -5.12 9.25 23.03
C ILE A 525 -5.43 7.76 23.01
N LEU A 526 -6.67 7.37 23.32
CA LEU A 526 -7.13 5.99 23.27
C LEU A 526 -7.31 5.52 21.82
N GLN A 527 -7.83 6.40 20.95
CA GLN A 527 -8.04 6.11 19.53
C GLN A 527 -6.89 6.65 18.68
N LYS A 528 -5.66 6.13 18.87
CA LYS A 528 -4.50 6.66 18.15
C LYS A 528 -4.65 6.53 16.62
N THR A 529 -4.55 7.65 15.91
CA THR A 529 -4.46 7.66 14.43
C THR A 529 -3.03 7.94 14.01
N VAL A 530 -2.41 7.00 13.29
CA VAL A 530 -1.02 7.05 12.85
C VAL A 530 -0.98 7.25 11.32
N LEU A 531 -0.34 8.32 10.88
CA LEU A 531 0.06 8.52 9.49
C LEU A 531 1.52 8.11 9.39
N THR A 532 1.79 7.01 8.69
CA THR A 532 3.14 6.46 8.57
C THR A 532 3.67 6.62 7.16
N GLY A 533 4.94 6.97 7.05
CA GLY A 533 5.70 6.97 5.80
C GLY A 533 6.43 5.66 5.55
N TYR A 534 6.20 4.63 6.39
CA TYR A 534 6.85 3.34 6.23
C TYR A 534 6.32 2.60 5.00
N ILE A 535 7.23 2.17 4.11
CA ILE A 535 6.92 1.30 2.96
C ILE A 535 7.51 -0.09 3.25
N ASP A 536 8.82 -0.16 3.48
CA ASP A 536 9.52 -1.37 3.89
C ASP A 536 10.80 -1.04 4.71
N GLU A 537 11.66 -2.03 4.95
CA GLU A 537 12.91 -1.85 5.73
C GLU A 537 13.92 -0.88 5.07
N ILE A 538 13.83 -0.67 3.76
CA ILE A 538 14.76 0.12 2.96
C ILE A 538 14.12 1.46 2.56
N TYR A 539 12.83 1.45 2.23
CA TYR A 539 12.14 2.59 1.64
C TYR A 539 11.09 3.18 2.58
N LYS A 540 11.00 4.51 2.52
CA LYS A 540 9.99 5.33 3.20
C LYS A 540 9.49 6.41 2.24
N ASN A 541 8.29 6.93 2.48
CA ASN A 541 7.80 8.11 1.80
C ASN A 541 8.66 9.32 2.14
N THR A 542 9.01 10.11 1.13
CA THR A 542 9.79 11.35 1.29
C THR A 542 9.07 12.30 2.25
N TYR A 543 7.76 12.51 2.06
CA TYR A 543 6.92 13.30 2.95
C TYR A 543 5.69 12.49 3.39
N VAL A 544 5.42 12.41 4.69
CA VAL A 544 4.19 11.75 5.16
C VAL A 544 2.98 12.63 4.85
N VAL A 545 3.02 13.92 5.19
CA VAL A 545 1.92 14.86 4.97
C VAL A 545 2.38 16.11 4.23
N THR A 546 1.65 16.48 3.17
CA THR A 546 1.80 17.74 2.44
C THR A 546 0.60 18.64 2.68
N MET A 547 0.82 19.84 3.23
CA MET A 547 -0.24 20.73 3.69
C MET A 547 -0.68 21.74 2.63
N GLY A 548 -1.98 21.77 2.31
CA GLY A 548 -2.62 22.87 1.58
C GLY A 548 -2.77 24.14 2.41
N ASN A 549 -3.23 25.21 1.79
CA ASN A 549 -3.44 26.51 2.43
C ASN A 549 -4.74 26.53 3.27
N TYR A 550 -4.70 27.23 4.41
CA TYR A 550 -5.77 27.33 5.40
C TYR A 550 -6.27 25.98 5.92
N THR A 551 -5.37 25.00 6.05
CA THR A 551 -5.68 23.64 6.53
C THR A 551 -5.44 23.47 8.03
N LYS A 552 -6.06 22.45 8.61
CA LYS A 552 -5.86 22.03 9.99
C LYS A 552 -5.68 20.52 10.06
N LEU A 553 -4.63 20.08 10.73
CA LEU A 553 -4.41 18.68 11.09
C LEU A 553 -4.52 18.55 12.61
N HIS A 554 -5.32 17.61 13.11
CA HIS A 554 -5.56 17.49 14.54
C HIS A 554 -5.66 16.04 15.01
N GLY A 555 -4.89 15.65 16.04
CA GLY A 555 -5.02 14.32 16.66
C GLY A 555 -4.32 13.21 15.90
N PHE A 556 -3.17 13.49 15.30
CA PHE A 556 -2.42 12.51 14.51
C PHE A 556 -1.04 12.25 15.10
N THR A 557 -0.61 10.99 15.06
CA THR A 557 0.81 10.64 15.10
C THR A 557 1.35 10.59 13.68
N ILE A 558 2.46 11.24 13.41
CA ILE A 558 3.07 11.36 12.08
C ILE A 558 4.51 10.87 12.19
N GLU A 559 4.81 9.76 11.51
CA GLU A 559 6.11 9.09 11.68
C GLU A 559 6.65 8.42 10.43
N LYS A 560 7.96 8.14 10.46
CA LYS A 560 8.69 7.38 9.43
C LYS A 560 8.76 8.03 8.05
N ALA A 561 8.83 9.36 7.97
CA ALA A 561 9.24 10.02 6.73
C ALA A 561 10.75 9.87 6.47
N ASP A 562 11.13 9.76 5.20
CA ASP A 562 12.53 9.82 4.74
C ASP A 562 13.10 11.25 4.78
N GLU A 563 12.26 12.27 4.58
CA GLU A 563 12.69 13.68 4.70
C GLU A 563 11.86 14.45 5.74
N HIS A 564 10.54 14.57 5.55
CA HIS A 564 9.73 15.47 6.38
C HIS A 564 8.41 14.81 6.82
N GLY A 565 8.14 14.80 8.13
CA GLY A 565 6.86 14.36 8.65
C GLY A 565 5.72 15.22 8.12
N VAL A 566 5.84 16.55 8.26
CA VAL A 566 4.90 17.52 7.70
C VAL A 566 5.61 18.55 6.84
N TYR A 567 5.16 18.72 5.60
CA TYR A 567 5.73 19.65 4.63
C TYR A 567 4.74 20.73 4.17
N GLY A 568 5.22 21.96 3.98
CA GLY A 568 4.47 23.04 3.33
C GLY A 568 5.35 24.05 2.59
N TYR A 569 4.85 24.57 1.46
CA TYR A 569 5.55 25.56 0.63
C TYR A 569 4.60 26.67 0.18
N GLY A 570 4.70 27.84 0.81
CA GLY A 570 3.80 28.97 0.56
C GLY A 570 2.41 28.81 1.17
N ASN A 571 2.21 27.81 2.04
CA ASN A 571 0.93 27.47 2.65
C ASN A 571 0.83 28.00 4.09
N ASN A 572 -0.35 28.46 4.49
CA ASN A 572 -0.66 28.74 5.89
C ASN A 572 -1.45 27.56 6.48
N PHE A 573 -0.97 26.94 7.54
CA PHE A 573 -1.64 25.77 8.10
C PHE A 573 -1.48 25.68 9.61
N SER A 574 -2.23 24.75 10.20
CA SER A 574 -2.18 24.52 11.64
C SER A 574 -2.17 23.05 11.99
N ILE A 575 -1.42 22.73 13.04
CA ILE A 575 -1.28 21.39 13.59
C ILE A 575 -1.62 21.50 15.08
N TYR A 576 -2.51 20.63 15.54
CA TYR A 576 -3.06 20.65 16.89
C TYR A 576 -3.05 19.25 17.50
N ARG A 577 -2.63 19.11 18.76
CA ARG A 577 -2.79 17.83 19.49
C ARG A 577 -2.23 16.64 18.71
N SER A 578 -1.03 16.79 18.16
CA SER A 578 -0.38 15.80 17.30
C SER A 578 1.00 15.44 17.81
N SER A 579 1.41 14.19 17.57
CA SER A 579 2.78 13.71 17.80
C SER A 579 3.51 13.64 16.46
N ILE A 580 4.66 14.29 16.30
CA ILE A 580 5.48 14.22 15.08
C ILE A 580 6.85 13.68 15.44
N LYS A 581 7.14 12.44 15.03
CA LYS A 581 8.32 11.71 15.50
C LYS A 581 8.92 10.74 14.52
N ASP A 582 10.17 10.33 14.74
CA ASP A 582 10.88 9.34 13.92
C ASP A 582 10.90 9.68 12.41
N ASN A 583 10.98 10.96 12.08
CA ASN A 583 11.19 11.47 10.73
C ASN A 583 12.61 12.05 10.62
N ASP A 584 13.08 12.37 9.42
CA ASP A 584 14.29 13.17 9.29
C ASP A 584 14.08 14.57 9.90
N THR A 585 13.22 15.40 9.31
CA THR A 585 12.73 16.63 9.95
C THR A 585 11.28 16.44 10.39
N GLY A 586 10.91 16.90 11.58
CA GLY A 586 9.52 16.81 12.05
C GLY A 586 8.57 17.65 11.18
N ILE A 587 8.70 18.98 11.24
CA ILE A 587 7.90 19.92 10.45
C ILE A 587 8.82 20.80 9.62
N ARG A 588 8.62 20.84 8.30
CA ARG A 588 9.29 21.78 7.41
C ARG A 588 8.31 22.68 6.68
N CYS A 589 8.48 23.99 6.83
CA CYS A 589 7.68 24.97 6.09
C CYS A 589 8.53 26.10 5.51
N VAL A 590 8.27 26.45 4.25
CA VAL A 590 8.93 27.55 3.54
C VAL A 590 7.89 28.57 3.06
N ASN A 591 8.10 29.85 3.32
CA ASN A 591 7.23 30.97 2.91
C ASN A 591 5.77 30.88 3.42
N GLY A 592 5.52 30.25 4.56
CA GLY A 592 4.18 29.99 5.10
C GLY A 592 3.98 30.53 6.52
N THR A 593 2.74 30.53 7.01
CA THR A 593 2.43 30.78 8.43
C THR A 593 1.96 29.48 9.06
N VAL A 594 2.70 28.99 10.05
CA VAL A 594 2.42 27.71 10.70
C VAL A 594 2.00 27.95 12.15
N LYS A 595 0.91 27.30 12.58
CA LYS A 595 0.49 27.28 13.99
C LYS A 595 0.61 25.86 14.52
N VAL A 596 1.49 25.66 15.49
CA VAL A 596 1.68 24.39 16.21
C VAL A 596 1.17 24.59 17.64
N ARG A 597 0.23 23.76 18.08
CA ARG A 597 -0.31 23.84 19.44
C ARG A 597 -0.58 22.48 20.04
N TRP A 598 -0.23 22.28 21.30
CA TRP A 598 -0.49 21.00 21.98
C TRP A 598 0.17 19.82 21.26
N CYS A 599 1.30 20.07 20.58
CA CYS A 599 2.00 19.04 19.82
C CYS A 599 3.30 18.62 20.50
N ALA A 600 3.55 17.31 20.52
CA ALA A 600 4.82 16.70 20.87
C ALA A 600 5.65 16.47 19.60
N ILE A 601 6.88 16.97 19.54
CA ILE A 601 7.75 16.87 18.36
C ILE A 601 9.10 16.34 18.81
N ASN A 602 9.35 15.05 18.54
CA ASN A 602 10.51 14.37 19.10
C ASN A 602 11.14 13.31 18.22
N ASN A 603 12.35 12.88 18.56
CA ASN A 603 13.04 11.78 17.89
C ASN A 603 13.15 11.95 16.37
N ASN A 604 13.18 13.19 15.88
CA ASN A 604 13.47 13.45 14.47
C ASN A 604 14.99 13.57 14.30
N ILE A 605 15.53 13.06 13.18
CA ILE A 605 16.99 12.95 12.96
C ILE A 605 17.65 14.33 12.87
N ASP A 606 16.99 15.29 12.23
CA ASP A 606 17.44 16.66 12.02
C ASP A 606 16.72 17.60 13.02
N ASP A 607 16.07 18.66 12.52
CA ASP A 607 15.33 19.63 13.33
C ASP A 607 13.92 19.11 13.67
N GLY A 608 13.44 19.42 14.88
CA GLY A 608 12.03 19.22 15.22
C GLY A 608 11.13 20.08 14.32
N ILE A 609 11.46 21.36 14.20
CA ILE A 609 10.78 22.30 13.30
C ILE A 609 11.79 23.13 12.52
N TYR A 610 11.71 23.08 11.19
CA TYR A 610 12.43 23.96 10.26
C TYR A 610 11.47 24.93 9.55
N HIS A 611 11.65 26.24 9.74
CA HIS A 611 10.80 27.26 9.12
C HIS A 611 11.59 28.35 8.39
N SER A 612 11.35 28.60 7.10
CA SER A 612 12.19 29.53 6.32
C SER A 612 11.50 30.39 5.25
N GLY A 613 12.25 31.35 4.68
CA GLY A 613 11.87 32.11 3.47
C GLY A 613 10.90 33.29 3.68
N GLY A 614 10.10 33.26 4.74
CA GLY A 614 9.14 34.31 5.12
C GLY A 614 7.95 33.73 5.89
N GLY A 615 7.03 34.58 6.35
CA GLY A 615 5.89 34.15 7.17
C GLY A 615 6.24 34.01 8.65
N LEU A 616 5.36 33.37 9.42
CA LEU A 616 5.40 33.39 10.89
C LEU A 616 5.10 32.01 11.48
N LEU A 617 6.00 31.53 12.32
CA LEU A 617 5.84 30.29 13.09
C LEU A 617 5.27 30.62 14.47
N HIS A 618 4.10 30.10 14.80
CA HIS A 618 3.47 30.23 16.11
C HIS A 618 3.46 28.88 16.81
N ILE A 619 4.11 28.80 17.96
CA ILE A 619 4.17 27.60 18.79
C ILE A 619 3.59 27.96 20.15
N LYS A 620 2.64 27.16 20.63
CA LYS A 620 2.06 27.34 21.97
C LYS A 620 1.77 26.00 22.63
N ASN A 621 2.06 25.86 23.93
CA ASN A 621 1.65 24.67 24.69
C ASN A 621 2.16 23.38 24.03
N SER A 622 3.37 23.44 23.48
CA SER A 622 4.00 22.36 22.74
C SER A 622 5.28 21.93 23.41
N ASP A 623 5.61 20.65 23.23
CA ASP A 623 6.77 20.01 23.78
C ASP A 623 7.66 19.48 22.65
N ILE A 624 8.93 19.88 22.65
CA ILE A 624 9.85 19.71 21.52
C ILE A 624 11.18 19.20 22.05
N PHE A 625 11.45 17.91 21.85
CA PHE A 625 12.55 17.25 22.51
C PHE A 625 13.20 16.11 21.74
N ASP A 626 14.41 15.70 22.11
CA ASP A 626 15.14 14.58 21.47
C ASP A 626 15.24 14.66 19.94
N ASN A 627 15.24 15.85 19.36
CA ASN A 627 15.54 16.01 17.93
C ASN A 627 17.05 16.07 17.73
N GLY A 628 17.59 15.50 16.65
CA GLY A 628 19.02 15.29 16.50
C GLY A 628 19.81 16.59 16.33
N TRP A 629 19.21 17.63 15.74
CA TRP A 629 19.79 18.98 15.61
C TRP A 629 19.08 20.00 16.51
N ASN A 630 18.34 20.96 15.95
CA ASN A 630 17.67 21.98 16.75
C ASN A 630 16.27 21.52 17.13
N GLY A 631 15.78 21.94 18.30
CA GLY A 631 14.35 21.84 18.58
C GLY A 631 13.55 22.65 17.55
N ILE A 632 13.89 23.93 17.41
CA ILE A 632 13.29 24.82 16.41
C ILE A 632 14.37 25.62 15.69
N PHE A 633 14.39 25.52 14.36
CA PHE A 633 15.21 26.34 13.49
C PHE A 633 14.37 27.26 12.59
N THR A 634 14.65 28.57 12.66
CA THR A 634 14.11 29.57 11.74
C THR A 634 15.20 30.21 10.90
N TYR A 635 15.00 30.24 9.58
CA TYR A 635 15.93 30.85 8.62
C TYR A 635 15.25 31.91 7.75
N SER A 636 15.64 33.18 7.92
CA SER A 636 15.00 34.31 7.24
C SER A 636 13.47 34.36 7.46
N SER A 637 13.04 33.90 8.63
CA SER A 637 11.64 33.86 9.07
C SER A 637 11.54 34.31 10.54
N ASN A 638 10.33 34.48 11.07
CA ASN A 638 10.12 34.89 12.45
C ASN A 638 9.30 33.84 13.22
N ALA A 639 9.45 33.79 14.55
CA ALA A 639 8.67 32.90 15.40
C ALA A 639 8.15 33.57 16.69
N VAL A 640 7.05 33.03 17.19
CA VAL A 640 6.45 33.32 18.49
C VAL A 640 6.28 31.97 19.19
N VAL A 641 7.03 31.76 20.27
CA VAL A 641 7.05 30.53 21.07
C VAL A 641 6.59 30.87 22.48
N LEU A 642 5.47 30.29 22.91
CA LEU A 642 4.85 30.59 24.21
C LEU A 642 4.50 29.32 24.97
N ASN A 643 4.62 29.32 26.31
CA ASN A 643 4.11 28.26 27.19
C ASN A 643 4.58 26.87 26.72
N SER A 644 5.87 26.72 26.42
CA SER A 644 6.38 25.56 25.68
C SER A 644 7.65 25.01 26.27
N ASN A 645 7.80 23.70 26.19
CA ASN A 645 8.99 22.96 26.58
C ASN A 645 9.87 22.72 25.35
N ILE A 646 11.17 23.03 25.47
CA ILE A 646 12.17 22.79 24.43
C ILE A 646 13.41 22.20 25.09
N HIS A 647 13.57 20.88 25.02
CA HIS A 647 14.62 20.22 25.80
C HIS A 647 15.30 19.06 25.09
N HIS A 648 16.49 18.69 25.53
CA HIS A 648 17.18 17.48 25.05
C HIS A 648 17.46 17.40 23.54
N ASN A 649 17.33 18.50 22.80
CA ASN A 649 17.65 18.52 21.38
C ASN A 649 19.17 18.58 21.16
N GLY A 650 19.63 18.05 20.03
CA GLY A 650 21.05 18.04 19.67
C GLY A 650 21.77 16.74 20.01
N TRP A 651 21.07 15.61 20.14
CA TRP A 651 21.65 14.37 20.65
C TRP A 651 22.69 13.73 19.70
N ASP A 652 22.75 14.11 18.43
CA ASP A 652 23.68 13.54 17.45
C ASP A 652 25.15 13.98 17.68
N LYS A 653 25.36 15.15 18.32
CA LYS A 653 26.67 15.79 18.59
C LYS A 653 27.56 15.95 17.36
N LEU A 654 27.00 15.98 16.15
CA LEU A 654 27.75 15.98 14.90
C LEU A 654 28.14 17.38 14.45
N ASN A 655 27.39 18.44 14.81
CA ASN A 655 27.56 19.79 14.26
C ASN A 655 27.25 20.92 15.27
N ASN A 656 27.53 22.19 14.93
CA ASN A 656 27.16 23.35 15.77
C ASN A 656 25.66 23.71 15.68
N TYR A 657 24.79 22.75 15.37
CA TYR A 657 23.37 22.96 15.05
C TYR A 657 22.45 22.40 16.14
N ASP A 658 22.94 22.30 17.36
CA ASP A 658 22.36 21.46 18.40
C ASP A 658 21.59 22.31 19.44
N ASN A 659 20.93 23.38 18.99
CA ASN A 659 20.34 24.39 19.90
C ASN A 659 18.89 24.07 20.23
N GLY A 660 18.39 24.52 21.38
CA GLY A 660 16.95 24.49 21.63
C GLY A 660 16.20 25.33 20.60
N LEU A 661 16.57 26.62 20.51
CA LEU A 661 16.01 27.57 19.56
C LEU A 661 17.12 28.22 18.72
N ARG A 662 17.00 28.15 17.40
CA ARG A 662 17.93 28.81 16.48
C ARG A 662 17.21 29.83 15.59
N PHE A 663 17.58 31.10 15.77
CA PHE A 663 17.08 32.23 15.00
C PHE A 663 18.16 32.77 14.06
N GLN A 664 18.03 32.50 12.76
CA GLN A 664 19.00 32.94 11.75
C GLN A 664 18.37 33.95 10.78
N SER A 665 18.93 35.14 10.78
CA SER A 665 18.55 36.28 9.94
C SER A 665 17.06 36.65 9.99
N PRO A 666 16.43 36.70 11.18
CA PRO A 666 15.01 37.03 11.24
C PRO A 666 14.77 38.46 10.74
N GLY A 667 13.62 38.67 10.11
CA GLY A 667 13.20 39.97 9.56
C GLY A 667 12.54 40.91 10.58
N ASN A 668 12.23 40.39 11.78
CA ASN A 668 11.65 41.09 12.92
C ASN A 668 12.09 40.38 14.21
N ASN A 669 11.78 40.92 15.39
CA ASN A 669 12.10 40.29 16.68
C ASN A 669 11.26 39.01 16.86
N PRO A 670 11.88 37.83 17.08
CA PRO A 670 11.16 36.66 17.58
C PRO A 670 10.71 36.87 19.02
N THR A 671 9.69 36.14 19.46
CA THR A 671 9.22 36.19 20.86
C THR A 671 9.34 34.80 21.47
N VAL A 672 9.95 34.72 22.65
CA VAL A 672 10.04 33.51 23.48
C VAL A 672 9.58 33.88 24.88
N ARG A 673 8.42 33.38 25.31
CA ARG A 673 7.85 33.75 26.61
C ARG A 673 7.28 32.54 27.34
N ASN A 674 7.48 32.45 28.65
CA ASN A 674 6.96 31.36 29.48
C ASN A 674 7.40 30.00 28.93
N CYS A 675 8.69 29.83 28.62
CA CYS A 675 9.20 28.57 28.10
C CYS A 675 10.20 27.95 29.05
N THR A 676 10.19 26.62 29.18
CA THR A 676 11.26 25.87 29.82
C THR A 676 12.19 25.32 28.73
N ILE A 677 13.43 25.79 28.73
CA ILE A 677 14.44 25.46 27.73
C ILE A 677 15.61 24.80 28.45
N MET A 678 15.71 23.48 28.32
CA MET A 678 16.57 22.67 29.19
C MET A 678 17.39 21.64 28.44
N ARG A 679 18.65 21.45 28.85
CA ARG A 679 19.50 20.32 28.41
C ARG A 679 19.57 20.12 26.89
N ASN A 680 19.47 21.19 26.12
CA ASN A 680 19.84 21.13 24.72
C ASN A 680 21.38 21.05 24.65
N GLU A 681 21.91 20.22 23.76
CA GLU A 681 23.34 19.93 23.69
C GLU A 681 24.15 21.20 23.39
N GLY A 682 23.62 22.09 22.55
CA GLY A 682 24.10 23.44 22.29
C GLY A 682 23.38 24.51 23.11
N ASN A 683 23.34 25.76 22.62
CA ASN A 683 22.74 26.86 23.37
C ASN A 683 21.22 26.67 23.53
N GLY A 684 20.65 27.17 24.62
CA GLY A 684 19.19 27.28 24.76
C GLY A 684 18.62 28.16 23.64
N ILE A 685 19.27 29.31 23.37
CA ILE A 685 18.96 30.15 22.20
C ILE A 685 20.23 30.57 21.47
N SER A 686 20.27 30.31 20.17
CA SER A 686 21.28 30.80 19.25
C SER A 686 20.71 31.81 18.26
N PHE A 687 21.28 33.02 18.25
CA PHE A 687 20.86 34.11 17.37
C PHE A 687 21.99 34.56 16.45
N SER A 688 21.68 34.67 15.16
CA SER A 688 22.57 35.28 14.17
C SER A 688 21.79 36.19 13.22
N GLY A 689 21.91 37.50 13.36
CA GLY A 689 21.14 38.43 12.53
C GLY A 689 21.44 39.89 12.84
N SER A 690 20.57 40.78 12.36
CA SER A 690 20.66 42.21 12.68
C SER A 690 20.45 42.43 14.17
N PRO A 691 21.29 43.23 14.87
CA PRO A 691 21.09 43.54 16.28
C PRO A 691 19.73 44.16 16.63
N SER A 692 19.03 44.75 15.66
CA SER A 692 17.68 45.32 15.85
C SER A 692 16.57 44.25 15.93
N TYR A 693 16.84 43.01 15.54
CA TYR A 693 15.86 41.92 15.45
C TYR A 693 16.19 40.77 16.40
N LYS A 694 16.86 41.07 17.52
CA LYS A 694 17.11 40.08 18.58
C LYS A 694 15.78 39.59 19.19
N PRO A 695 15.69 38.31 19.60
CA PRO A 695 14.50 37.80 20.25
C PRO A 695 14.21 38.53 21.56
N ASP A 696 12.92 38.76 21.81
CA ASP A 696 12.36 39.19 23.08
C ASP A 696 12.15 37.93 23.95
N ILE A 697 12.85 37.84 25.08
CA ILE A 697 12.91 36.64 25.93
C ILE A 697 12.43 36.99 27.35
N TYR A 698 11.30 36.44 27.78
CA TYR A 698 10.64 36.78 29.05
C TYR A 698 10.13 35.54 29.79
N ASN A 699 10.17 35.55 31.13
CA ASN A 699 9.53 34.51 31.96
C ASN A 699 9.96 33.08 31.63
N CYS A 700 11.20 32.87 31.18
CA CYS A 700 11.67 31.56 30.78
C CYS A 700 12.53 30.92 31.86
N ILE A 701 12.62 29.59 31.85
CA ILE A 701 13.68 28.84 32.53
C ILE A 701 14.69 28.37 31.49
N PHE A 702 15.97 28.65 31.74
CA PHE A 702 17.10 28.14 31.00
C PHE A 702 17.96 27.31 31.95
N TYR A 703 17.94 26.00 31.77
CA TYR A 703 18.61 25.07 32.68
C TYR A 703 19.52 24.10 31.94
N ASN A 704 20.80 24.13 32.28
CA ASN A 704 21.78 23.14 31.81
C ASN A 704 21.90 22.96 30.29
N ASN A 705 21.66 24.00 29.50
CA ASN A 705 21.95 23.96 28.06
C ASN A 705 23.46 24.15 27.82
N ASN A 706 23.95 23.61 26.72
CA ASN A 706 25.35 23.73 26.30
C ASN A 706 26.36 23.19 27.33
N TYR A 707 25.97 22.15 28.05
CA TYR A 707 26.74 21.59 29.16
C TYR A 707 28.09 20.98 28.73
N HIS A 708 28.27 20.68 27.44
CA HIS A 708 29.47 20.01 26.92
C HIS A 708 30.49 20.93 26.21
N ASP A 709 30.16 22.21 25.94
CA ASP A 709 31.03 23.14 25.21
C ASP A 709 31.47 24.34 26.06
N ASP A 710 31.08 25.56 25.69
CA ASP A 710 31.54 26.79 26.36
C ASP A 710 30.70 27.18 27.59
N LEU A 711 29.73 26.33 27.96
CA LEU A 711 28.86 26.50 29.13
C LEU A 711 28.06 27.80 29.06
N THR A 712 27.59 28.20 27.87
CA THR A 712 26.74 29.39 27.69
C THR A 712 25.29 29.03 27.33
N GLN A 713 24.33 29.69 27.99
CA GLN A 713 22.89 29.55 27.69
C GLN A 713 22.50 30.20 26.35
N PHE A 714 23.25 31.24 25.92
CA PHE A 714 22.91 32.09 24.79
C PHE A 714 24.08 32.35 23.83
N TYR A 715 23.79 32.34 22.54
CA TYR A 715 24.69 32.86 21.50
C TYR A 715 24.08 34.07 20.78
N GLY A 716 24.92 35.03 20.38
CA GLY A 716 24.49 36.25 19.66
C GLY A 716 24.27 37.49 20.54
N GLY A 717 24.73 37.46 21.79
CA GLY A 717 24.65 38.59 22.73
C GLY A 717 23.22 38.92 23.15
N LEU A 718 22.44 37.88 23.47
CA LEU A 718 21.04 37.98 23.89
C LEU A 718 20.92 38.44 25.34
N THR A 719 19.72 38.87 25.72
CA THR A 719 19.38 39.24 27.10
C THR A 719 17.97 38.74 27.36
N ALA A 720 17.81 38.02 28.46
CA ALA A 720 16.52 37.60 28.97
C ALA A 720 16.05 38.58 30.05
N HIS A 721 14.76 38.54 30.34
CA HIS A 721 14.08 39.39 31.31
C HIS A 721 13.17 38.50 32.16
N TYR A 722 13.07 38.77 33.47
CA TYR A 722 12.23 38.00 34.38
C TYR A 722 12.39 36.48 34.20
N SER A 723 13.61 35.99 34.01
CA SER A 723 13.89 34.60 33.66
C SER A 723 14.86 33.94 34.64
N SER A 724 14.75 32.63 34.80
CA SER A 724 15.76 31.81 35.48
C SER A 724 16.80 31.40 34.44
N VAL A 725 18.02 31.91 34.57
CA VAL A 725 19.12 31.63 33.65
C VAL A 725 20.27 31.07 34.47
N THR A 726 20.27 29.75 34.65
CA THR A 726 21.30 29.08 35.45
C THR A 726 22.65 29.15 34.75
N ASP A 727 23.71 29.21 35.53
CA ASP A 727 25.07 29.04 35.02
C ASP A 727 25.27 27.55 34.71
N PRO A 728 25.53 27.14 33.46
CA PRO A 728 25.76 25.72 33.16
C PRO A 728 26.98 25.14 33.88
N ALA A 729 27.89 25.98 34.40
CA ALA A 729 29.00 25.55 35.24
C ALA A 729 28.63 25.37 36.72
N ASP A 730 27.49 25.91 37.16
CA ASP A 730 26.93 25.82 38.52
C ASP A 730 25.39 25.70 38.44
N PRO A 731 24.86 24.61 37.85
CA PRO A 731 23.42 24.48 37.61
C PRO A 731 22.61 24.38 38.91
N ASN A 732 23.23 23.88 39.98
CA ASN A 732 22.59 23.68 41.29
C ASN A 732 22.82 24.86 42.25
N SER A 733 23.04 26.06 41.69
CA SER A 733 23.32 27.24 42.49
C SER A 733 22.16 27.56 43.44
N THR A 734 22.47 27.96 44.66
CA THR A 734 21.45 28.39 45.65
C THR A 734 21.27 29.91 45.68
N ASP A 735 21.97 30.65 44.82
CA ASP A 735 21.90 32.11 44.74
C ASP A 735 20.70 32.58 43.91
N CYS A 736 19.56 32.76 44.58
CA CYS A 736 18.35 33.28 43.97
C CYS A 736 18.29 34.82 43.92
N THR A 737 19.42 35.51 44.10
CA THR A 737 19.45 36.98 44.04
C THR A 737 19.13 37.46 42.63
N LYS A 738 18.16 38.36 42.51
CA LYS A 738 17.79 38.97 41.23
C LYS A 738 18.93 39.81 40.65
N TYR A 739 19.18 39.72 39.35
CA TYR A 739 20.19 40.49 38.64
C TYR A 739 19.70 40.95 37.26
N GLY A 740 20.40 41.92 36.66
CA GLY A 740 20.03 42.46 35.35
C GLY A 740 18.62 43.03 35.38
N ASP A 741 17.75 42.50 34.52
CA ASP A 741 16.33 42.86 34.45
C ASP A 741 15.45 41.76 35.10
N ASN A 742 15.58 41.64 36.42
CA ASN A 742 14.86 40.68 37.27
C ASN A 742 15.07 39.19 36.95
N ASN A 743 16.23 38.83 36.38
CA ASN A 743 16.63 37.43 36.20
C ASN A 743 17.20 36.81 37.48
N MET A 744 17.24 35.48 37.57
CA MET A 744 17.92 34.73 38.65
C MET A 744 18.79 33.59 38.09
N LYS A 745 19.71 33.04 38.90
CA LYS A 745 20.63 31.96 38.48
C LYS A 745 20.53 30.69 39.32
N CYS A 746 19.68 30.68 40.34
CA CYS A 746 19.56 29.51 41.18
C CYS A 746 18.83 28.37 40.49
N ASP A 747 19.04 27.18 41.03
CA ASP A 747 18.35 25.96 40.65
C ASP A 747 16.83 26.19 40.59
N PRO A 748 16.17 25.98 39.43
CA PRO A 748 14.74 26.11 39.28
C PRO A 748 13.97 25.04 40.08
N LYS A 749 14.61 23.95 40.53
CA LYS A 749 14.01 22.83 41.26
C LYS A 749 12.84 22.17 40.52
N PHE A 750 13.17 21.32 39.56
CA PHE A 750 12.20 20.43 38.93
C PHE A 750 11.83 19.27 39.86
N ALA A 751 10.59 18.80 39.76
CA ALA A 751 10.04 17.71 40.56
C ALA A 751 10.70 16.36 40.26
N TYR A 752 11.19 16.19 39.04
CA TYR A 752 11.93 15.03 38.57
C TYR A 752 13.31 15.51 38.12
N ILE A 753 14.33 15.26 38.95
CA ILE A 753 15.68 15.84 38.77
C ILE A 753 16.63 14.95 37.98
N ASN A 754 16.25 13.73 37.61
CA ASN A 754 17.13 12.93 36.77
C ASN A 754 17.21 13.63 35.41
N ILE A 755 18.45 13.97 35.05
CA ILE A 755 18.74 14.82 33.91
C ILE A 755 18.25 14.22 32.59
N ASN A 756 17.92 12.93 32.55
CA ASN A 756 17.32 12.20 31.44
C ASN A 756 15.79 12.16 31.45
N ASP A 757 15.15 12.73 32.45
CA ASP A 757 13.70 12.77 32.55
C ASP A 757 13.15 13.89 31.65
N HIS A 758 12.00 13.62 31.06
CA HIS A 758 11.31 14.56 30.18
C HIS A 758 10.26 15.40 30.92
N ASN A 759 10.01 15.12 32.21
CA ASN A 759 9.06 15.86 33.04
C ASN A 759 9.70 17.12 33.64
N LEU A 760 9.13 18.29 33.31
CA LEU A 760 9.69 19.60 33.65
C LEU A 760 8.80 20.42 34.61
N HIS A 761 7.97 19.74 35.41
CA HIS A 761 7.16 20.41 36.44
C HIS A 761 8.05 20.89 37.60
N LEU A 762 7.65 21.99 38.23
CA LEU A 762 8.36 22.59 39.36
C LEU A 762 7.86 22.01 40.69
N VAL A 763 8.76 21.85 41.66
CA VAL A 763 8.35 21.54 43.04
C VAL A 763 7.74 22.77 43.73
N SER A 764 6.91 22.54 44.76
CA SER A 764 6.20 23.59 45.49
C SER A 764 7.07 24.63 46.21
N ASP A 765 8.38 24.37 46.36
CA ASP A 765 9.35 25.30 46.94
C ASP A 765 10.36 25.86 45.91
N SER A 766 10.00 25.77 44.62
CA SER A 766 10.77 26.34 43.52
C SER A 766 10.90 27.86 43.65
N PRO A 767 12.10 28.43 43.40
CA PRO A 767 12.27 29.88 43.34
C PRO A 767 11.66 30.52 42.09
N CYS A 768 11.20 29.72 41.12
CA CYS A 768 10.61 30.19 39.87
C CYS A 768 9.11 30.48 39.99
N ILE A 769 8.46 30.02 41.06
CA ILE A 769 7.03 30.26 41.33
C ILE A 769 6.79 31.75 41.68
N ASP A 770 5.73 32.35 41.14
CA ASP A 770 5.31 33.75 41.33
C ASP A 770 6.48 34.75 41.07
N ALA A 771 7.37 34.43 40.12
CA ALA A 771 8.65 35.15 39.96
C ALA A 771 8.78 35.92 38.64
N GLY A 772 7.88 35.69 37.68
CA GLY A 772 7.84 36.28 36.34
C GLY A 772 7.16 37.66 36.28
N ASP A 773 6.92 38.12 35.05
CA ASP A 773 6.19 39.36 34.73
C ASP A 773 4.81 39.03 34.13
N ASP A 774 3.75 39.51 34.78
CA ASP A 774 2.35 39.23 34.44
C ASP A 774 1.75 40.22 33.41
N THR A 775 2.51 41.24 33.00
CA THR A 775 1.96 42.39 32.26
C THR A 775 1.50 42.08 30.83
N ASP A 776 2.00 40.99 30.24
CA ASP A 776 1.70 40.54 28.87
C ASP A 776 1.17 39.09 28.82
N ILE A 777 0.37 38.71 29.82
CA ILE A 777 -0.36 37.44 29.86
C ILE A 777 -1.81 37.65 29.38
N GLY A 778 -2.25 36.83 28.42
CA GLY A 778 -3.63 36.87 27.93
C GLY A 778 -4.63 36.31 28.95
N SER A 779 -5.84 36.86 29.00
CA SER A 779 -6.89 36.41 29.94
C SER A 779 -7.47 35.01 29.68
N THR A 780 -6.99 34.33 28.64
CA THR A 780 -7.36 32.95 28.28
C THR A 780 -6.10 32.15 27.95
N GLU A 781 -4.95 32.63 28.40
CA GLU A 781 -3.69 31.96 28.22
C GLU A 781 -3.54 30.90 29.30
N VAL A 782 -3.12 29.72 28.87
CA VAL A 782 -2.92 28.57 29.74
C VAL A 782 -1.49 28.08 29.61
N ASP A 783 -1.03 27.38 30.62
CA ASP A 783 0.29 26.76 30.72
C ASP A 783 0.36 25.41 29.96
N ILE A 784 1.43 24.64 30.16
CA ILE A 784 1.66 23.38 29.45
C ILE A 784 0.70 22.24 29.87
N ASP A 785 -0.02 22.41 30.99
CA ASP A 785 -1.00 21.49 31.55
C ASP A 785 -2.45 21.92 31.31
N ALA A 786 -2.64 23.04 30.58
CA ALA A 786 -3.93 23.66 30.27
C ALA A 786 -4.61 24.34 31.46
N GLU A 787 -3.82 24.71 32.46
CA GLU A 787 -4.21 25.43 33.66
C GLU A 787 -4.05 26.95 33.43
N ASP A 788 -4.78 27.77 34.19
CA ASP A 788 -4.72 29.23 34.03
C ASP A 788 -3.28 29.72 34.25
N ARG A 789 -2.75 30.55 33.33
CA ARG A 789 -1.34 31.00 33.38
C ARG A 789 -1.00 31.93 34.56
N ILE A 790 -1.96 32.24 35.43
CA ILE A 790 -1.75 32.97 36.67
C ILE A 790 -2.70 32.34 37.70
N ASP A 791 -2.18 31.51 38.61
CA ASP A 791 -2.99 30.91 39.68
C ASP A 791 -3.10 31.84 40.89
N ASN A 792 -1.99 32.47 41.30
CA ASN A 792 -1.92 33.28 42.51
C ASN A 792 -1.69 34.77 42.24
N THR A 793 -0.43 35.22 42.19
CA THR A 793 -0.11 36.65 42.11
C THR A 793 0.54 37.05 40.80
N ASP A 794 1.66 36.42 40.47
CA ASP A 794 2.45 36.69 39.28
C ASP A 794 2.65 35.36 38.54
N VAL A 795 2.95 35.43 37.24
CA VAL A 795 3.21 34.23 36.44
C VAL A 795 4.50 33.53 36.89
N ASP A 796 4.51 32.21 36.85
CA ASP A 796 5.72 31.42 37.08
C ASP A 796 6.72 31.62 35.93
N MET A 797 8.03 31.50 36.23
CA MET A 797 9.01 31.39 35.15
C MET A 797 8.98 29.96 34.60
N GLY A 798 8.92 29.80 33.28
CA GLY A 798 8.87 28.49 32.62
C GLY A 798 7.55 28.23 31.93
N ALA A 799 7.39 27.01 31.40
CA ALA A 799 6.18 26.57 30.70
C ALA A 799 5.09 26.03 31.64
N ASP A 800 5.49 25.55 32.81
CA ASP A 800 4.63 25.11 33.92
C ASP A 800 4.14 26.34 34.71
N GLU A 801 2.93 26.27 35.26
CA GLU A 801 2.37 27.20 36.23
C GLU A 801 1.83 26.38 37.41
N VAL A 802 2.53 26.39 38.54
CA VAL A 802 2.26 25.47 39.65
C VAL A 802 0.93 25.80 40.32
N SER A 803 -0.10 25.01 40.01
CA SER A 803 -1.46 25.15 40.55
C SER A 803 -1.71 24.34 41.84
N CYS A 804 -0.80 23.42 42.18
CA CYS A 804 -0.92 22.51 43.32
C CYS A 804 0.41 22.38 44.09
N THR A 805 0.33 22.24 45.41
CA THR A 805 1.53 22.22 46.28
C THR A 805 1.86 20.86 46.91
N ASP A 806 0.90 19.93 46.85
CA ASP A 806 1.02 18.54 47.31
C ASP A 806 0.85 17.61 46.11
N ASP A 807 1.39 16.39 46.17
CA ASP A 807 1.28 15.37 45.12
C ASP A 807 1.79 15.81 43.72
N ILE A 808 2.88 16.60 43.67
CA ILE A 808 3.51 17.02 42.41
C ILE A 808 4.36 15.89 41.81
N SER A 809 5.06 15.13 42.67
CA SER A 809 5.86 13.97 42.28
C SER A 809 5.81 12.87 43.33
N ASN A 810 6.13 11.65 42.91
CA ASN A 810 6.26 10.48 43.77
C ASN A 810 7.61 9.82 43.54
N SER A 811 8.27 9.34 44.60
CA SER A 811 9.55 8.64 44.49
C SER A 811 9.45 7.30 43.77
N LEU A 812 8.24 6.74 43.66
CA LEU A 812 7.98 5.50 42.92
C LEU A 812 7.60 5.75 41.46
N ASP A 813 7.26 6.98 41.08
CA ASP A 813 7.01 7.36 39.68
C ASP A 813 8.36 7.55 38.97
N TRP A 814 8.95 6.43 38.54
CA TRP A 814 10.29 6.40 37.97
C TRP A 814 10.35 6.81 36.50
N ASN A 815 9.22 6.74 35.79
CA ASN A 815 9.14 7.17 34.40
C ASN A 815 8.74 8.67 34.29
N GLY A 816 8.31 9.28 35.40
CA GLY A 816 7.94 10.69 35.48
C GLY A 816 6.65 11.02 34.71
N ASP A 817 5.77 10.05 34.50
CA ASP A 817 4.50 10.23 33.77
C ASP A 817 3.37 10.75 34.68
N GLY A 818 3.66 10.97 35.96
CA GLY A 818 2.70 11.45 36.95
C GLY A 818 1.76 10.36 37.45
N LEU A 819 2.10 9.08 37.27
CA LEU A 819 1.39 7.93 37.84
C LEU A 819 2.38 6.95 38.49
N VAL A 820 1.86 6.16 39.43
CA VAL A 820 2.48 4.88 39.81
C VAL A 820 1.58 3.78 39.28
N ASN A 821 2.00 3.15 38.17
CA ASN A 821 1.16 2.21 37.43
C ASN A 821 1.95 1.00 36.91
N ASP A 822 1.40 0.32 35.89
CA ASP A 822 2.02 -0.86 35.27
C ASP A 822 3.43 -0.59 34.69
N GLY A 823 3.75 0.65 34.33
CA GLY A 823 5.08 1.06 33.86
C GLY A 823 6.15 0.83 34.91
N GLU A 824 5.91 1.28 36.14
CA GLU A 824 6.82 1.08 37.26
C GLU A 824 6.80 -0.38 37.72
N TYR A 825 5.62 -1.01 37.68
CA TYR A 825 5.48 -2.42 38.03
C TYR A 825 6.24 -3.34 37.08
N ASP A 826 6.32 -3.04 35.78
CA ASP A 826 7.11 -3.83 34.83
C ASP A 826 8.60 -3.81 35.18
N ILE A 827 9.13 -2.65 35.61
CA ILE A 827 10.50 -2.52 36.11
C ILE A 827 10.66 -3.36 37.39
N PHE A 828 9.74 -3.21 38.34
CA PHE A 828 9.76 -3.95 39.61
C PHE A 828 9.66 -5.48 39.41
N ALA A 829 8.77 -5.94 38.54
CA ALA A 829 8.54 -7.34 38.23
C ALA A 829 9.76 -8.00 37.57
N LYS A 830 10.51 -7.26 36.75
CA LYS A 830 11.78 -7.75 36.16
C LYS A 830 12.85 -7.99 37.22
N ALA A 831 12.87 -7.16 38.27
CA ALA A 831 13.84 -7.24 39.37
C ALA A 831 13.37 -8.14 40.53
N TRP A 832 12.18 -8.72 40.45
CA TRP A 832 11.57 -9.55 41.49
C TRP A 832 12.45 -10.75 41.89
N LEU A 833 12.66 -10.91 43.20
CA LEU A 833 13.48 -11.97 43.82
C LEU A 833 14.95 -11.96 43.38
N SER A 834 15.42 -10.84 42.84
CA SER A 834 16.84 -10.64 42.57
C SER A 834 17.58 -10.02 43.76
N TYR A 835 18.90 -10.20 43.79
CA TYR A 835 19.78 -9.79 44.89
C TYR A 835 20.83 -8.78 44.44
N ASP A 836 21.28 -7.92 45.35
CA ASP A 836 22.42 -7.04 45.10
C ASP A 836 23.66 -7.87 44.69
N PRO A 837 24.23 -7.63 43.49
CA PRO A 837 25.44 -8.32 43.02
C PRO A 837 26.66 -8.17 43.95
N ASP A 838 26.76 -7.07 44.72
CA ASP A 838 27.89 -6.78 45.60
C ASP A 838 27.82 -7.54 46.95
N GLU A 839 26.62 -7.99 47.34
CA GLU A 839 26.35 -8.79 48.55
C GLU A 839 26.19 -10.30 48.22
N TYR A 840 26.16 -10.68 46.93
CA TYR A 840 25.90 -12.04 46.48
C TYR A 840 27.01 -13.03 46.88
N THR A 841 26.64 -14.09 47.60
CA THR A 841 27.55 -15.16 48.05
C THR A 841 27.24 -16.55 47.45
N GLY A 842 26.32 -16.63 46.46
CA GLY A 842 25.78 -17.87 45.88
C GLY A 842 26.37 -18.33 44.54
N ASP A 843 25.82 -19.42 43.98
CA ASP A 843 26.31 -20.14 42.78
C ASP A 843 25.45 -19.94 41.50
N ASP A 844 24.28 -19.29 41.53
CA ASP A 844 23.40 -19.07 40.36
C ASP A 844 23.50 -17.63 39.80
N PRO A 845 24.15 -17.43 38.64
CA PRO A 845 24.34 -16.10 38.06
C PRO A 845 23.05 -15.45 37.51
N ASN A 846 21.90 -16.13 37.49
CA ASN A 846 20.64 -15.55 37.02
C ASN A 846 19.87 -14.79 38.12
N GLU A 847 20.20 -15.00 39.40
CA GLU A 847 19.55 -14.33 40.54
C GLU A 847 19.96 -12.85 40.68
N THR A 848 20.92 -12.36 39.90
CA THR A 848 21.43 -10.98 39.96
C THR A 848 21.29 -10.21 38.65
N LEU A 849 20.89 -10.89 37.55
CA LEU A 849 20.95 -10.33 36.19
C LEU A 849 20.03 -9.12 35.97
N ASN A 850 18.94 -9.04 36.73
CA ASN A 850 17.90 -8.03 36.59
C ASN A 850 17.74 -7.16 37.85
N TRP A 851 18.67 -7.22 38.80
CA TRP A 851 18.57 -6.42 40.01
C TRP A 851 18.64 -4.93 39.70
N ASP A 852 17.71 -4.18 40.30
CA ASP A 852 17.61 -2.73 40.14
C ASP A 852 17.48 -2.08 41.52
N PRO A 853 18.42 -1.21 41.92
CA PRO A 853 18.40 -0.58 43.25
C PRO A 853 17.16 0.27 43.48
N ARG A 854 16.44 0.69 42.43
CA ARG A 854 15.18 1.43 42.57
C ARG A 854 14.07 0.56 43.16
N CYS A 855 14.15 -0.75 42.97
CA CYS A 855 13.13 -1.71 43.39
C CYS A 855 13.35 -2.23 44.82
N ASP A 856 14.49 -1.96 45.44
CA ASP A 856 14.76 -2.21 46.86
C ASP A 856 14.23 -1.04 47.71
N LEU A 857 12.92 -1.07 47.95
CA LEU A 857 12.17 0.03 48.55
C LEU A 857 12.31 0.09 50.08
N ASN A 858 12.71 -1.02 50.70
CA ASN A 858 12.98 -1.07 52.13
C ASN A 858 14.48 -0.99 52.49
N ASN A 859 15.37 -0.96 51.50
CA ASN A 859 16.84 -0.94 51.64
C ASN A 859 17.37 -2.13 52.44
N ASP A 860 16.87 -3.33 52.14
CA ASP A 860 17.34 -4.59 52.74
C ASP A 860 18.19 -5.46 51.79
N ASP A 861 18.49 -4.94 50.60
CA ASP A 861 19.25 -5.57 49.51
C ASP A 861 18.53 -6.76 48.83
N PHE A 862 17.27 -7.04 49.19
CA PHE A 862 16.44 -8.11 48.61
C PHE A 862 15.15 -7.56 48.01
N ILE A 863 14.96 -7.67 46.69
CA ILE A 863 13.72 -7.22 46.06
C ILE A 863 12.64 -8.30 46.24
N ASN A 864 11.73 -8.10 47.19
CA ASN A 864 10.81 -9.13 47.64
C ASN A 864 9.41 -8.59 48.02
N LEU A 865 8.60 -9.42 48.68
CA LEU A 865 7.23 -9.08 49.07
C LEU A 865 7.13 -7.85 49.97
N VAL A 866 8.17 -7.55 50.76
CA VAL A 866 8.22 -6.35 51.59
C VAL A 866 8.31 -5.09 50.71
N ASP A 867 9.11 -5.10 49.65
CA ASP A 867 9.18 -4.01 48.68
C ASP A 867 7.89 -3.88 47.90
N PHE A 868 7.29 -5.00 47.49
CA PHE A 868 6.00 -4.98 46.81
C PHE A 868 4.90 -4.39 47.70
N ALA A 869 4.94 -4.61 49.01
CA ALA A 869 4.02 -4.01 49.96
C ALA A 869 4.26 -2.50 50.16
N VAL A 870 5.47 -1.99 49.92
CA VAL A 870 5.76 -0.55 49.86
C VAL A 870 5.21 0.03 48.55
N PHE A 871 5.51 -0.63 47.43
CA PHE A 871 5.01 -0.26 46.10
C PHE A 871 3.47 -0.20 46.05
N GLY A 872 2.79 -1.23 46.56
CA GLY A 872 1.33 -1.34 46.55
C GLY A 872 0.59 -0.28 47.37
N LYS A 873 1.26 0.44 48.27
CA LYS A 873 0.64 1.57 49.00
C LYS A 873 0.46 2.82 48.15
N GLU A 874 1.32 2.98 47.16
CA GLU A 874 1.33 4.11 46.24
C GLU A 874 0.71 3.74 44.89
N TRP A 875 0.20 2.50 44.73
CA TRP A 875 -0.45 2.06 43.49
C TRP A 875 -1.61 2.99 43.10
N LEU A 876 -1.64 3.41 41.84
CA LEU A 876 -2.58 4.40 41.29
C LEU A 876 -2.43 5.81 41.90
N TRP A 877 -1.32 6.10 42.57
CA TRP A 877 -0.97 7.49 42.86
C TRP A 877 -0.95 8.28 41.54
N GLN A 878 -1.49 9.50 41.59
CA GLN A 878 -1.58 10.39 40.45
C GLN A 878 -1.10 11.77 40.86
N ALA A 879 -0.28 12.37 40.00
CA ALA A 879 0.18 13.73 40.19
C ALA A 879 -0.95 14.75 39.96
N CYS A 880 -0.93 15.83 40.72
CA CYS A 880 -2.00 16.84 40.70
C CYS A 880 -2.16 17.56 39.35
N TRP A 881 -1.07 17.80 38.61
CA TRP A 881 -1.07 18.42 37.28
C TRP A 881 -1.74 17.56 36.19
N ARG A 882 -2.10 16.30 36.49
CA ARG A 882 -2.87 15.44 35.57
C ARG A 882 -4.39 15.64 35.63
N GLU A 883 -4.92 16.33 36.63
CA GLU A 883 -6.37 16.47 36.83
C GLU A 883 -7.08 17.23 35.69
N SER A 884 -6.36 18.02 34.89
CA SER A 884 -6.92 18.81 33.79
C SER A 884 -7.36 17.97 32.57
N GLY A 885 -6.82 16.74 32.40
CA GLY A 885 -7.12 15.80 31.31
C GLY A 885 -6.89 16.32 29.88
N THR A 886 -6.34 17.52 29.69
CA THR A 886 -6.32 18.23 28.40
C THR A 886 -4.96 18.75 27.96
N GLY A 887 -3.95 18.60 28.82
CA GLY A 887 -2.55 18.96 28.60
C GLY A 887 -1.79 18.06 27.62
N ILE A 888 -0.58 18.47 27.24
CA ILE A 888 0.24 17.76 26.24
C ILE A 888 0.90 16.48 26.78
N TRP A 889 1.12 16.39 28.09
CA TRP A 889 1.94 15.35 28.72
C TRP A 889 1.44 13.93 28.49
N MET A 890 0.14 13.77 28.28
CA MET A 890 -0.49 12.49 27.94
C MET A 890 -0.08 11.94 26.55
N MET A 891 0.62 12.73 25.71
CA MET A 891 0.98 12.39 24.33
C MET A 891 2.48 12.09 24.11
N GLY A 892 3.36 12.45 25.06
CA GLY A 892 4.81 12.52 24.86
C GLY A 892 5.62 11.32 25.38
N MET A 893 5.13 10.60 26.39
CA MET A 893 5.84 9.48 27.03
C MET A 893 5.45 8.16 26.36
N GLY A 894 6.45 7.36 25.93
CA GLY A 894 6.23 6.12 25.22
C GLY A 894 5.43 5.09 26.01
N GLY A 895 4.30 4.66 25.46
CA GLY A 895 3.68 3.33 25.64
C GLY A 895 3.48 2.85 27.08
N GLY A 896 2.34 3.18 27.69
CA GLY A 896 1.88 2.54 28.94
C GLY A 896 0.50 2.96 29.44
N GLY A 897 0.00 4.14 29.07
CA GLY A 897 -1.16 4.76 29.73
C GLY A 897 -2.58 4.29 29.33
N ALA A 898 -2.79 3.06 28.84
CA ALA A 898 -4.09 2.70 28.27
C ALA A 898 -5.19 2.27 29.27
N GLU A 899 -4.90 2.02 30.56
CA GLU A 899 -5.87 1.33 31.43
C GLU A 899 -6.53 2.19 32.55
N SER A 900 -6.02 3.37 32.91
CA SER A 900 -6.58 4.11 34.07
C SER A 900 -7.91 4.85 33.82
N MET A 901 -8.32 5.06 32.56
CA MET A 901 -9.57 5.76 32.24
C MET A 901 -10.79 4.85 32.02
N LEU A 902 -10.62 3.51 31.98
CA LEU A 902 -11.72 2.59 31.66
C LEU A 902 -12.75 2.40 32.78
N LEU A 903 -12.54 2.92 33.99
CA LEU A 903 -13.43 2.62 35.13
C LEU A 903 -14.70 3.50 35.23
N ALA A 904 -14.82 4.59 34.46
CA ALA A 904 -15.95 5.53 34.60
C ALA A 904 -17.17 5.23 33.70
N GLU A 905 -17.01 4.49 32.59
CA GLU A 905 -18.08 4.33 31.58
C GLU A 905 -18.68 2.92 31.45
N ILE A 906 -18.15 1.91 32.15
CA ILE A 906 -18.65 0.52 32.12
C ILE A 906 -19.87 0.33 33.05
N THR A 907 -20.94 1.11 32.86
CA THR A 907 -22.27 0.79 33.45
C THR A 907 -23.40 0.72 32.43
N ALA A 908 -23.12 0.88 31.13
CA ALA A 908 -24.12 0.70 30.10
C ALA A 908 -23.54 -0.07 28.91
N GLN A 909 -24.11 -1.26 28.65
CA GLN A 909 -23.93 -2.06 27.42
C GLN A 909 -22.68 -2.96 27.36
N ALA A 910 -22.84 -4.21 27.79
CA ALA A 910 -22.14 -5.35 27.16
C ALA A 910 -22.91 -6.64 27.44
N SER A 911 -23.92 -6.92 26.60
CA SER A 911 -24.39 -8.27 26.35
C SER A 911 -23.69 -8.78 25.10
N GLU A 912 -23.10 -9.98 25.22
CA GLU A 912 -22.72 -10.94 24.16
C GLU A 912 -21.27 -10.90 23.59
N ILE A 913 -20.45 -11.86 24.10
CA ILE A 913 -19.45 -12.75 23.42
C ILE A 913 -18.11 -12.10 23.00
N GLU A 914 -16.88 -12.59 23.28
CA GLU A 914 -16.26 -13.67 24.09
C GLU A 914 -14.73 -13.40 24.14
N ALA A 915 -14.15 -13.24 25.34
CA ALA A 915 -12.83 -13.73 25.77
C ALA A 915 -12.63 -13.21 27.21
N LYS A 916 -12.86 -14.05 28.22
CA LYS A 916 -12.90 -13.60 29.63
C LYS A 916 -11.51 -13.29 30.19
N PRO A 917 -11.26 -12.09 30.75
CA PRO A 917 -10.38 -11.94 31.90
C PRO A 917 -10.99 -12.69 33.08
N GLN A 918 -10.16 -13.33 33.91
CA GLN A 918 -10.63 -14.00 35.12
C GLN A 918 -11.31 -12.97 36.03
N ALA A 919 -12.57 -13.23 36.41
CA ALA A 919 -13.30 -12.33 37.31
C ALA A 919 -12.56 -12.22 38.65
N GLU A 920 -12.53 -11.02 39.24
CA GLU A 920 -12.09 -10.85 40.62
C GLU A 920 -12.85 -11.85 41.52
N PRO A 921 -12.16 -12.57 42.41
CA PRO A 921 -12.80 -13.54 43.30
C PRO A 921 -13.85 -12.84 44.15
N SER A 922 -15.03 -13.45 44.28
CA SER A 922 -16.08 -12.94 45.17
C SER A 922 -15.58 -12.83 46.62
N ILE A 923 -16.21 -12.00 47.46
CA ILE A 923 -15.83 -11.87 48.88
C ILE A 923 -15.77 -13.24 49.58
N GLU A 924 -16.67 -14.18 49.22
CA GLU A 924 -16.67 -15.56 49.72
C GLU A 924 -15.42 -16.36 49.26
N GLU A 925 -15.01 -16.18 48.00
CA GLU A 925 -13.79 -16.80 47.47
C GLU A 925 -12.52 -16.15 48.02
N GLN A 926 -12.51 -14.84 48.29
CA GLN A 926 -11.41 -14.14 48.94
C GLN A 926 -11.23 -14.61 50.39
N ILE A 927 -12.33 -14.79 51.13
CA ILE A 927 -12.31 -15.36 52.49
C ILE A 927 -11.71 -16.77 52.48
N GLU A 928 -12.13 -17.63 51.54
CA GLU A 928 -11.58 -18.99 51.42
C GLU A 928 -10.11 -18.99 51.00
N GLN A 929 -9.69 -18.08 50.12
CA GLN A 929 -8.30 -17.93 49.72
C GLN A 929 -7.42 -17.47 50.88
N ILE A 930 -7.84 -16.46 51.66
CA ILE A 930 -7.07 -15.98 52.82
C ILE A 930 -6.99 -17.07 53.89
N LYS A 931 -8.07 -17.83 54.13
CA LYS A 931 -8.04 -19.00 55.02
C LYS A 931 -7.05 -20.06 54.55
N TYR A 932 -7.04 -20.36 53.26
CA TYR A 932 -6.09 -21.28 52.66
C TYR A 932 -4.65 -20.78 52.81
N PHE A 933 -4.41 -19.49 52.61
CA PHE A 933 -3.10 -18.87 52.80
C PHE A 933 -2.64 -18.89 54.26
N LEU A 934 -3.52 -18.62 55.23
CA LEU A 934 -3.21 -18.72 56.65
C LEU A 934 -2.87 -20.16 57.08
N ASP A 935 -3.57 -21.15 56.51
CA ASP A 935 -3.31 -22.57 56.77
C ASP A 935 -1.94 -22.97 56.20
N TRP A 936 -1.67 -22.59 54.95
CA TRP A 936 -0.35 -22.76 54.33
C TRP A 936 0.77 -22.04 55.10
N LEU A 937 0.54 -20.80 55.54
CA LEU A 937 1.50 -20.05 56.35
C LEU A 937 1.84 -20.79 57.64
N SER A 938 0.85 -21.44 58.24
CA SER A 938 1.02 -22.22 59.46
C SER A 938 1.84 -23.50 59.23
N GLU A 939 1.77 -24.09 58.04
CA GLU A 939 2.56 -25.27 57.66
C GLU A 939 4.06 -24.96 57.51
N ILE A 940 4.39 -23.75 57.04
CA ILE A 940 5.77 -23.31 56.81
C ILE A 940 6.35 -22.46 57.96
N LYS A 941 5.66 -22.40 59.11
CA LYS A 941 6.05 -21.57 60.26
C LYS A 941 7.48 -21.79 60.73
N ASP A 942 7.94 -23.05 60.75
CA ASP A 942 9.28 -23.41 61.22
C ASP A 942 10.38 -23.11 60.18
N GLU A 943 10.01 -22.68 58.97
CA GLU A 943 10.89 -22.36 57.84
C GLU A 943 11.04 -20.85 57.61
N ILE A 944 10.26 -20.03 58.33
CA ILE A 944 10.24 -18.56 58.26
C ILE A 944 10.67 -17.97 59.61
N ASP A 945 11.28 -16.79 59.59
CA ASP A 945 11.59 -16.04 60.82
C ASP A 945 10.33 -15.78 61.66
N GLU A 946 10.43 -15.94 62.99
CA GLU A 946 9.29 -15.93 63.90
C GLU A 946 8.58 -14.56 63.95
N ASP A 947 9.32 -13.46 63.83
CA ASP A 947 8.77 -12.11 63.86
C ASP A 947 8.08 -11.76 62.53
N ILE A 948 8.65 -12.22 61.41
CA ILE A 948 8.06 -12.09 60.06
C ILE A 948 6.77 -12.90 59.96
N TRP A 949 6.80 -14.16 60.38
CA TRP A 949 5.64 -15.03 60.40
C TRP A 949 4.50 -14.43 61.25
N LEU A 950 4.84 -13.85 62.41
CA LEU A 950 3.86 -13.24 63.29
C LEU A 950 3.21 -11.99 62.69
N ASN A 951 3.97 -11.11 62.04
CA ASN A 951 3.41 -9.92 61.38
C ASN A 951 2.52 -10.29 60.19
N LEU A 952 2.95 -11.25 59.37
CA LEU A 952 2.21 -11.66 58.18
C LEU A 952 0.90 -12.39 58.54
N SER A 953 0.97 -13.30 59.52
CA SER A 953 -0.23 -13.98 60.04
C SER A 953 -1.21 -12.99 60.68
N THR A 954 -0.72 -12.02 61.47
CA THR A 954 -1.59 -11.01 62.09
C THR A 954 -2.28 -10.13 61.05
N SER A 955 -1.56 -9.70 60.01
CA SER A 955 -2.14 -8.85 58.94
C SER A 955 -3.19 -9.60 58.12
N LEU A 956 -2.93 -10.87 57.79
CA LEU A 956 -3.88 -11.73 57.08
C LEU A 956 -5.10 -12.08 57.96
N GLU A 957 -4.93 -12.24 59.28
CA GLU A 957 -6.03 -12.41 60.22
C GLU A 957 -6.91 -11.15 60.34
N GLU A 958 -6.30 -9.96 60.31
CA GLU A 958 -7.04 -8.68 60.30
C GLU A 958 -7.81 -8.48 58.98
N MET A 959 -7.18 -8.75 57.83
CA MET A 959 -7.84 -8.72 56.52
C MET A 959 -8.98 -9.73 56.42
N LEU A 960 -8.78 -10.96 56.93
CA LEU A 960 -9.82 -11.98 56.97
C LEU A 960 -11.02 -11.50 57.78
N LYS A 961 -10.76 -10.85 58.92
CA LYS A 961 -11.79 -10.32 59.80
C LYS A 961 -12.55 -9.16 59.17
N ASP A 962 -11.86 -8.24 58.50
CA ASP A 962 -12.50 -7.13 57.80
C ASP A 962 -13.36 -7.63 56.64
N LEU A 963 -12.93 -8.67 55.92
CA LEU A 963 -13.72 -9.31 54.87
C LEU A 963 -14.92 -10.10 55.43
N GLU A 964 -14.75 -10.83 56.53
CA GLU A 964 -15.84 -11.53 57.22
C GLU A 964 -16.88 -10.58 57.84
N ASP A 965 -16.46 -9.40 58.32
CA ASP A 965 -17.36 -8.36 58.82
C ASP A 965 -18.09 -7.62 57.67
N SER A 966 -17.54 -7.67 56.45
CA SER A 966 -18.10 -7.08 55.23
C SER A 966 -19.00 -8.04 54.42
N TYR A 967 -19.01 -9.34 54.76
CA TYR A 967 -19.83 -10.41 54.17
C TYR A 967 -21.07 -10.73 55.01
#